data_AF-A0A4Q2DVL9-F1
#
_entry.id   AF-A0A4Q2DVL9-F1
#
_cell.length_a   1.000
_cell.length_b   1.000
_cell.length_c   1.000
_cell.angle_alpha   90.00
_cell.angle_beta   90.00
_cell.angle_gamma   90.00
#
_symmetry.space_group_name_H-M   'P 1'
#
loop_
_entity.id
_entity.type
_entity.pdbx_description
1 polymer ?
#
loop_
_entity_poly.entity_id
_entity_poly.type
_entity_poly.pdbx_seq_one_letter_code
_entity_poly.pdbx_strand_id
1 'polypeptide(L)'
;MSRKWAEYLPDSRKSDVKKVCEAESTSNHLVLCIHGPAGIGKSTLARYLSDKFRLAGRLAGSVFLGAFSTQMSGPETIVKMIAREIGSIHPRAIPKIVEAMDQCHSTPLENHLQRYILEPLRSLGHPQPLIIIVDAMDEWQDHPTFIEALALLNLESHVVKFIVTDRLNPHASHLPGIEKVSIRTYALGPISKEAIKNYFEKYLETVPWLDRRKASPADIEKLTELSGGLPVWASTVIALLSYRFNESPPHEILAEIVGSRRQVGGPDELGELYGKALRRLFPSSNAQSPQTRGYFRRYIGTTLVLQEPLSLPDFSTLAGIPPHLTSIIQFTLSALQTRSPPPGPEKMIHPATSLFHLSFLDYVQGTTAENSFAISTFDSHSALGLTCLEQIRSLPPSFLHHNFPLRAIQRYAVKYWLYHVSNGTPRSNDQWSHIDHCSTLQTISAGTQQQWAILFYKSLMPAEDEPRLENAGEEGGMGSTLRKLANWLDESGGDQWAFQVACLEVAVRIDNGDAQVWSELGWCYKERGDRMGGLQLYEEAVVAFRHALRLQPDSHPDRAESLEDVALALWSCYRQNGSHDSLGEAISCSRMALTLIPTHPNRYSYLNTLALSLIQLCRTNGDLRTLNEVISLRREALALCPAPHPEHSMLLDNLAVVLQDLHECNGNIDALNEAISLHRRALALRPSPHLEHSISLNNLGYALQTLHERDGEIGALNEAISLHRGALALRPAPHPLRPTPLINLARALRSLHKHNGDIDALYKAISMHREALALCPPPHTERHECLDNLADSLLCQFKQNGAVDVLDEAISLRRELLVLRPLGHRCRAREVNSLVLLLERRYEATRDDTNSGEIEGLKAELAAY
;
A
#
# COMPACT_ATOMS: atom_id res chain seq x y z
N MET A 1 17.58 -7.46 -35.23
CA MET A 1 17.15 -6.08 -35.59
C MET A 1 17.08 -5.28 -34.30
N SER A 2 17.96 -4.30 -34.11
CA SER A 2 17.96 -3.40 -32.95
C SER A 2 16.67 -2.57 -32.97
N ARG A 3 15.71 -2.89 -32.08
CA ARG A 3 14.40 -2.22 -32.02
C ARG A 3 14.50 -0.94 -31.20
N LYS A 4 14.86 0.14 -31.88
CA LYS A 4 14.96 1.51 -31.33
C LYS A 4 13.63 2.30 -31.36
N TRP A 5 12.48 1.67 -31.63
CA TRP A 5 11.22 2.38 -31.91
C TRP A 5 10.49 2.90 -30.66
N ALA A 6 10.95 2.51 -29.47
CA ALA A 6 10.46 2.97 -28.17
C ALA A 6 11.38 4.04 -27.52
N GLU A 7 12.30 4.62 -28.28
CA GLU A 7 13.13 5.75 -27.82
C GLU A 7 12.29 7.03 -27.71
N TYR A 8 12.61 7.88 -26.73
CA TYR A 8 11.99 9.19 -26.58
C TYR A 8 12.21 10.00 -27.85
N LEU A 9 11.13 10.39 -28.54
CA LEU A 9 11.25 11.24 -29.72
C LEU A 9 11.64 12.65 -29.24
N PRO A 10 12.82 13.19 -29.64
CA PRO A 10 13.25 14.51 -29.20
C PRO A 10 12.19 15.58 -29.47
N ASP A 11 12.04 16.53 -28.55
CA ASP A 11 11.04 17.60 -28.57
C ASP A 11 9.55 17.19 -28.57
N SER A 12 9.21 15.89 -28.68
CA SER A 12 7.80 15.42 -28.70
C SER A 12 6.99 15.81 -27.47
N ARG A 13 7.64 15.96 -26.32
CA ARG A 13 7.05 16.39 -25.04
C ARG A 13 7.78 17.60 -24.46
N LYS A 14 8.32 18.49 -25.30
CA LYS A 14 9.11 19.66 -24.85
C LYS A 14 8.35 20.53 -23.84
N SER A 15 7.07 20.77 -24.09
CA SER A 15 6.20 21.53 -23.18
C SER A 15 6.02 20.83 -21.83
N ASP A 16 5.82 19.50 -21.83
CA ASP A 16 5.66 18.73 -20.60
C ASP A 16 6.95 18.71 -19.79
N VAL A 17 8.10 18.47 -20.44
CA VAL A 17 9.42 18.50 -19.78
C VAL A 17 9.66 19.84 -19.11
N LYS A 18 9.33 20.95 -19.80
CA LYS A 18 9.48 22.29 -19.23
C LYS A 18 8.60 22.47 -17.99
N LYS A 19 7.31 22.12 -18.09
CA LYS A 19 6.36 22.22 -16.97
C LYS A 19 6.72 21.30 -15.80
N VAL A 20 7.19 20.09 -16.05
CA VAL A 20 7.64 19.14 -15.01
C VAL A 20 8.88 19.67 -14.28
N CYS A 21 9.87 20.21 -15.00
CA CYS A 21 11.05 20.81 -14.37
C CYS A 21 10.69 22.10 -13.60
N GLU A 22 9.80 22.93 -14.14
CA GLU A 22 9.29 24.12 -13.42
C GLU A 22 8.52 23.69 -12.16
N ALA A 23 7.69 22.65 -12.27
CA ALA A 23 6.93 22.12 -11.15
C ALA A 23 7.83 21.52 -10.07
N GLU A 24 8.93 20.86 -10.44
CA GLU A 24 9.92 20.32 -9.50
C GLU A 24 10.68 21.44 -8.79
N SER A 25 11.17 22.44 -9.53
CA SER A 25 12.02 23.51 -9.01
C SER A 25 11.28 24.55 -8.15
N THR A 26 10.01 24.84 -8.47
CA THR A 26 9.20 25.85 -7.74
C THR A 26 8.51 25.30 -6.49
N SER A 27 8.54 23.98 -6.31
CA SER A 27 7.72 23.27 -5.33
C SER A 27 8.53 22.84 -4.10
N ASN A 28 7.92 22.99 -2.93
CA ASN A 28 8.40 22.39 -1.68
C ASN A 28 7.87 20.95 -1.47
N HIS A 29 7.05 20.44 -2.41
CA HIS A 29 6.54 19.07 -2.38
C HIS A 29 7.66 18.04 -2.52
N LEU A 30 7.56 16.96 -1.75
CA LEU A 30 8.48 15.84 -1.76
C LEU A 30 8.35 15.03 -3.04
N VAL A 31 7.12 14.75 -3.47
CA VAL A 31 6.81 13.87 -4.59
C VAL A 31 6.15 14.66 -5.72
N LEU A 32 6.63 14.48 -6.94
CA LEU A 32 5.95 14.89 -8.16
C LEU A 32 5.43 13.64 -8.88
N CYS A 33 4.11 13.41 -8.82
CA CYS A 33 3.47 12.28 -9.49
C CYS A 33 2.99 12.67 -10.89
N ILE A 34 3.55 12.02 -11.91
CA ILE A 34 3.15 12.14 -13.30
C ILE A 34 2.16 11.02 -13.60
N HIS A 35 0.87 11.35 -13.73
CA HIS A 35 -0.18 10.35 -13.94
C HIS A 35 -0.82 10.44 -15.32
N GLY A 36 -1.38 9.34 -15.81
CA GLY A 36 -2.10 9.30 -17.08
C GLY A 36 -2.38 7.88 -17.55
N PRO A 37 -3.22 7.67 -18.58
CA PRO A 37 -3.61 6.34 -19.01
C PRO A 37 -2.41 5.49 -19.47
N ALA A 38 -2.60 4.17 -19.52
CA ALA A 38 -1.61 3.25 -20.03
C ALA A 38 -1.23 3.61 -21.47
N GLY A 39 0.06 3.56 -21.83
CA GLY A 39 0.49 3.78 -23.20
C GLY A 39 0.70 5.24 -23.62
N ILE A 40 0.41 6.19 -22.72
CA ILE A 40 0.60 7.63 -22.98
C ILE A 40 2.08 8.03 -23.06
N GLY A 41 3.02 7.18 -22.60
CA GLY A 41 4.47 7.43 -22.70
C GLY A 41 5.14 7.96 -21.42
N LYS A 42 4.58 7.66 -20.24
CA LYS A 42 5.14 8.01 -18.92
C LYS A 42 6.56 7.48 -18.73
N SER A 43 6.78 6.18 -18.97
CA SER A 43 8.11 5.56 -18.82
C SER A 43 9.17 6.12 -19.75
N THR A 44 8.78 6.48 -20.97
CA THR A 44 9.69 7.12 -21.93
C THR A 44 10.08 8.52 -21.47
N LEU A 45 9.13 9.27 -20.87
CA LEU A 45 9.41 10.56 -20.23
C LEU A 45 10.29 10.40 -18.98
N ALA A 46 10.02 9.41 -18.12
CA ALA A 46 10.81 9.14 -16.91
C ALA A 46 12.28 8.82 -17.23
N ARG A 47 12.54 8.01 -18.29
CA ARG A 47 13.91 7.76 -18.78
C ARG A 47 14.61 9.04 -19.24
N TYR A 48 13.92 9.85 -20.05
CA TYR A 48 14.47 11.12 -20.51
C TYR A 48 14.79 12.06 -19.34
N LEU A 49 13.92 12.14 -18.32
CA LEU A 49 14.17 12.92 -17.11
C LEU A 49 15.37 12.37 -16.33
N SER A 50 15.51 11.05 -16.21
CA SER A 50 16.67 10.41 -15.55
C SER A 50 17.98 10.86 -16.18
N ASP A 51 18.10 10.75 -17.51
CA ASP A 51 19.30 11.18 -18.22
C ASP A 51 19.56 12.69 -18.07
N LYS A 52 18.50 13.50 -18.15
CA LYS A 52 18.60 14.95 -17.95
C LYS A 52 19.11 15.33 -16.56
N PHE A 53 18.59 14.71 -15.50
CA PHE A 53 19.01 15.00 -14.13
C PHE A 53 20.38 14.39 -13.81
N ARG A 54 20.74 13.26 -14.44
CA ARG A 54 22.09 12.69 -14.35
C ARG A 54 23.13 13.64 -14.94
N LEU A 55 22.87 14.19 -16.14
CA LEU A 55 23.74 15.20 -16.76
C LEU A 55 23.85 16.49 -15.94
N ALA A 56 22.78 16.85 -15.22
CA ALA A 56 22.78 18.00 -14.31
C ALA A 56 23.43 17.70 -12.94
N GLY A 57 23.91 16.48 -12.68
CA GLY A 57 24.47 16.07 -11.39
C GLY A 57 23.45 16.01 -10.24
N ARG A 58 22.15 16.05 -10.54
CA ARG A 58 21.06 16.08 -9.55
C ARG A 58 20.36 14.74 -9.34
N LEU A 59 20.71 13.70 -10.10
CA LEU A 59 20.10 12.37 -9.95
C LEU A 59 20.71 11.63 -8.75
N ALA A 60 19.88 11.19 -7.81
CA ALA A 60 20.25 10.23 -6.76
C ALA A 60 20.12 8.79 -7.24
N GLY A 61 19.06 8.46 -7.98
CA GLY A 61 18.80 7.11 -8.48
C GLY A 61 17.58 7.04 -9.38
N SER A 62 17.48 5.99 -10.19
CA SER A 62 16.29 5.73 -11.01
C SER A 62 15.92 4.26 -11.00
N VAL A 63 14.69 3.94 -10.60
CA VAL A 63 14.16 2.58 -10.49
C VAL A 63 12.97 2.43 -11.44
N PHE A 64 12.98 1.38 -12.26
CA PHE A 64 11.93 1.09 -13.26
C PHE A 64 11.22 -0.22 -12.90
N LEU A 65 10.09 -0.12 -12.21
CA LEU A 65 9.41 -1.27 -11.61
C LEU A 65 8.83 -2.23 -12.65
N GLY A 66 8.38 -1.71 -13.79
CA GLY A 66 7.86 -2.54 -14.90
C GLY A 66 8.88 -3.46 -15.57
N ALA A 67 10.17 -3.39 -15.21
CA ALA A 67 11.20 -4.25 -15.78
C ALA A 67 11.47 -5.55 -14.97
N PHE A 68 10.91 -5.67 -13.76
CA PHE A 68 11.20 -6.77 -12.82
C PHE A 68 9.90 -7.39 -12.27
N SER A 69 9.96 -8.65 -11.79
CA SER A 69 8.84 -9.23 -11.04
C SER A 69 8.78 -8.59 -9.66
N THR A 70 7.78 -7.74 -9.43
CA THR A 70 7.53 -7.09 -8.14
C THR A 70 6.56 -7.87 -7.26
N GLN A 71 6.00 -8.99 -7.76
CA GLN A 71 5.00 -9.81 -7.07
C GLN A 71 5.51 -10.47 -5.77
N MET A 72 6.82 -10.46 -5.55
CA MET A 72 7.47 -11.12 -4.41
C MET A 72 8.29 -10.16 -3.56
N SER A 73 8.23 -8.84 -3.83
CA SER A 73 9.09 -7.84 -3.21
C SER A 73 8.25 -6.79 -2.48
N GLY A 74 8.39 -6.77 -1.16
CA GLY A 74 7.85 -5.71 -0.32
C GLY A 74 8.57 -4.36 -0.52
N PRO A 75 8.05 -3.29 0.10
CA PRO A 75 8.61 -1.94 -0.04
C PRO A 75 10.06 -1.80 0.43
N GLU A 76 10.51 -2.64 1.35
CA GLU A 76 11.89 -2.72 1.83
C GLU A 76 12.86 -3.06 0.70
N THR A 77 12.48 -3.97 -0.20
CA THR A 77 13.30 -4.34 -1.37
C THR A 77 13.45 -3.16 -2.32
N ILE A 78 12.37 -2.41 -2.56
CA ILE A 78 12.43 -1.21 -3.42
C ILE A 78 13.34 -0.14 -2.80
N VAL A 79 13.28 0.05 -1.49
CA VAL A 79 14.20 0.93 -0.76
C VAL A 79 15.66 0.49 -0.94
N LYS A 80 15.95 -0.81 -0.80
CA LYS A 80 17.30 -1.37 -1.04
C LYS A 80 17.75 -1.20 -2.50
N MET A 81 16.85 -1.34 -3.46
CA MET A 81 17.14 -1.06 -4.88
C MET A 81 17.49 0.41 -5.12
N ILE A 82 16.75 1.33 -4.50
CA ILE A 82 17.06 2.76 -4.55
C ILE A 82 18.44 3.03 -3.92
N ALA A 83 18.74 2.43 -2.77
CA ALA A 83 20.05 2.56 -2.11
C ALA A 83 21.20 2.05 -3.00
N ARG A 84 20.99 0.94 -3.70
CA ARG A 84 21.96 0.44 -4.69
C ARG A 84 22.20 1.45 -5.82
N GLU A 85 21.15 2.07 -6.35
CA GLU A 85 21.29 3.13 -7.36
C GLU A 85 22.03 4.35 -6.81
N ILE A 86 21.73 4.76 -5.57
CA ILE A 86 22.44 5.83 -4.87
C ILE A 86 23.93 5.51 -4.75
N GLY A 87 24.30 4.32 -4.29
CA GLY A 87 25.71 3.91 -4.17
C GLY A 87 26.43 3.82 -5.53
N SER A 88 25.72 3.42 -6.58
CA SER A 88 26.25 3.35 -7.95
C SER A 88 26.56 4.74 -8.52
N ILE A 89 25.66 5.71 -8.34
CA ILE A 89 25.83 7.07 -8.84
C ILE A 89 26.75 7.89 -7.92
N HIS A 90 26.65 7.68 -6.61
CA HIS A 90 27.37 8.40 -5.56
C HIS A 90 28.15 7.44 -4.65
N PRO A 91 29.35 6.98 -5.05
CA PRO A 91 30.13 6.03 -4.26
C PRO A 91 30.47 6.47 -2.83
N ARG A 92 30.45 7.79 -2.55
CA ARG A 92 30.64 8.36 -1.21
C ARG A 92 29.53 8.00 -0.23
N ALA A 93 28.36 7.60 -0.71
CA ALA A 93 27.22 7.17 0.10
C ALA A 93 27.35 5.70 0.58
N ILE A 94 28.23 4.90 -0.05
CA ILE A 94 28.37 3.45 0.21
C ILE A 94 28.61 3.13 1.69
N PRO A 95 29.51 3.82 2.44
CA PRO A 95 29.73 3.50 3.85
C PRO A 95 28.46 3.59 4.71
N LYS A 96 27.58 4.55 4.42
CA LYS A 96 26.30 4.70 5.12
C LYS A 96 25.27 3.64 4.70
N ILE A 97 25.31 3.21 3.45
CA ILE A 97 24.47 2.10 2.97
C ILE A 97 24.90 0.79 3.64
N VAL A 98 26.19 0.54 3.79
CA VAL A 98 26.71 -0.65 4.51
C VAL A 98 26.31 -0.60 5.98
N GLU A 99 26.42 0.55 6.65
CA GLU A 99 25.93 0.72 8.02
C GLU A 99 24.42 0.40 8.15
N ALA A 100 23.61 0.79 7.16
CA ALA A 100 22.19 0.46 7.12
C ALA A 100 21.94 -1.05 6.94
N MET A 101 22.80 -1.76 6.20
CA MET A 101 22.71 -3.22 6.04
C MET A 101 22.84 -3.95 7.38
N ASP A 102 23.74 -3.50 8.25
CA ASP A 102 23.96 -4.13 9.55
C ASP A 102 22.86 -3.81 10.58
N GLN A 103 22.14 -2.69 10.40
CA GLN A 103 21.24 -2.13 11.42
C GLN A 103 19.74 -2.29 11.12
N CYS A 104 19.37 -2.57 9.87
CA CYS A 104 17.96 -2.63 9.44
C CYS A 104 17.38 -4.06 9.34
N HIS A 105 17.93 -5.03 10.07
CA HIS A 105 17.35 -6.37 10.11
C HIS A 105 16.02 -6.35 10.88
N SER A 106 14.94 -6.80 10.22
CA SER A 106 13.59 -6.88 10.79
C SER A 106 13.06 -5.56 11.39
N THR A 107 13.48 -4.43 10.83
CA THR A 107 13.00 -3.11 11.25
C THR A 107 11.81 -2.63 10.42
N PRO A 108 10.95 -1.73 10.94
CA PRO A 108 9.87 -1.13 10.17
C PRO A 108 10.36 -0.38 8.92
N LEU A 109 9.51 -0.25 7.90
CA LEU A 109 9.83 0.41 6.62
C LEU A 109 10.34 1.85 6.81
N GLU A 110 9.87 2.53 7.84
CA GLU A 110 10.28 3.87 8.26
C GLU A 110 11.79 3.93 8.53
N ASN A 111 12.31 2.94 9.25
CA ASN A 111 13.75 2.85 9.52
C ASN A 111 14.52 2.56 8.23
N HIS A 112 13.96 1.75 7.33
CA HIS A 112 14.60 1.48 6.04
C HIS A 112 14.73 2.78 5.22
N LEU A 113 13.66 3.57 5.08
CA LEU A 113 13.72 4.86 4.37
C LEU A 113 14.74 5.81 4.99
N GLN A 114 14.80 5.89 6.31
CA GLN A 114 15.75 6.75 7.01
C GLN A 114 17.21 6.31 6.76
N ARG A 115 17.52 5.02 6.97
CA ARG A 115 18.91 4.52 6.94
C ARG A 115 19.43 4.24 5.54
N TYR A 116 18.61 3.75 4.62
CA TYR A 116 19.05 3.39 3.26
C TYR A 116 18.96 4.54 2.25
N ILE A 117 18.13 5.55 2.50
CA ILE A 117 17.95 6.68 1.58
C ILE A 117 18.41 7.98 2.23
N LEU A 118 17.78 8.39 3.33
CA LEU A 118 17.98 9.73 3.86
C LEU A 118 19.39 9.97 4.40
N GLU A 119 19.90 9.08 5.25
CA GLU A 119 21.24 9.20 5.85
C GLU A 119 22.38 9.18 4.80
N PRO A 120 22.37 8.26 3.82
CA PRO A 120 23.33 8.27 2.72
C PRO A 120 23.27 9.58 1.93
N LEU A 121 22.09 10.09 1.57
CA LEU A 121 21.98 11.34 0.83
C LEU A 121 22.42 12.57 1.63
N ARG A 122 22.09 12.64 2.93
CA ARG A 122 22.57 13.71 3.83
C ARG A 122 24.09 13.73 3.92
N SER A 123 24.73 12.54 3.97
CA SER A 123 26.19 12.43 4.05
C SER A 123 26.93 13.00 2.83
N LEU A 124 26.24 13.11 1.68
CA LEU A 124 26.81 13.71 0.47
C LEU A 124 26.94 15.23 0.56
N GLY A 125 26.12 15.89 1.40
CA GLY A 125 26.14 17.35 1.60
C GLY A 125 25.84 18.14 0.32
N HIS A 126 24.94 17.63 -0.53
CA HIS A 126 24.63 18.24 -1.82
C HIS A 126 23.85 19.57 -1.62
N PRO A 127 24.18 20.66 -2.34
CA PRO A 127 23.58 21.98 -2.11
C PRO A 127 22.12 22.12 -2.60
N GLN A 128 21.68 21.18 -3.43
CA GLN A 128 20.33 21.10 -3.97
C GLN A 128 19.77 19.70 -3.74
N PRO A 129 18.44 19.53 -3.64
CA PRO A 129 17.85 18.23 -3.44
C PRO A 129 18.18 17.31 -4.62
N LEU A 130 18.62 16.09 -4.28
CA LEU A 130 18.83 15.02 -5.23
C LEU A 130 17.51 14.34 -5.58
N ILE A 131 17.38 13.90 -6.83
CA ILE A 131 16.13 13.42 -7.39
C ILE A 131 16.18 11.90 -7.54
N ILE A 132 15.16 11.23 -7.02
CA ILE A 132 14.91 9.80 -7.19
C ILE A 132 13.73 9.64 -8.14
N ILE A 133 13.91 8.89 -9.23
CA ILE A 133 12.84 8.63 -10.19
C ILE A 133 12.35 7.20 -10.01
N VAL A 134 11.05 7.01 -9.80
CA VAL A 134 10.41 5.69 -9.72
C VAL A 134 9.35 5.59 -10.80
N ASP A 135 9.62 4.78 -11.82
CA ASP A 135 8.71 4.54 -12.93
C ASP A 135 7.81 3.34 -12.68
N ALA A 136 6.57 3.43 -13.19
CA ALA A 136 5.55 2.38 -13.17
C ALA A 136 5.13 1.93 -11.76
N MET A 137 4.83 2.88 -10.85
CA MET A 137 4.39 2.56 -9.48
C MET A 137 3.10 1.73 -9.44
N ASP A 138 2.18 1.99 -10.37
CA ASP A 138 0.94 1.23 -10.51
C ASP A 138 1.15 -0.25 -10.88
N GLU A 139 2.31 -0.61 -11.44
CA GLU A 139 2.66 -2.00 -11.79
C GLU A 139 3.15 -2.80 -10.58
N TRP A 140 3.22 -2.18 -9.38
CA TRP A 140 3.65 -2.82 -8.14
C TRP A 140 2.52 -2.83 -7.11
N GLN A 141 2.19 -4.01 -6.58
CA GLN A 141 1.05 -4.19 -5.68
C GLN A 141 1.17 -3.39 -4.37
N ASP A 142 2.38 -3.30 -3.78
CA ASP A 142 2.60 -2.67 -2.48
C ASP A 142 2.99 -1.19 -2.57
N HIS A 143 2.80 -0.57 -3.74
CA HIS A 143 3.03 0.86 -3.94
C HIS A 143 2.28 1.79 -2.98
N PRO A 144 1.05 1.48 -2.47
CA PRO A 144 0.35 2.34 -1.52
C PRO A 144 1.13 2.53 -0.22
N THR A 145 1.63 1.43 0.35
CA THR A 145 2.44 1.39 1.57
C THR A 145 3.69 2.25 1.44
N PHE A 146 4.39 2.09 0.34
CA PHE A 146 5.61 2.83 0.08
C PHE A 146 5.34 4.32 -0.04
N ILE A 147 4.28 4.69 -0.78
CA ILE A 147 3.87 6.09 -0.90
C ILE A 147 3.53 6.65 0.48
N GLU A 148 2.71 5.97 1.30
CA GLU A 148 2.39 6.41 2.66
C GLU A 148 3.66 6.62 3.50
N ALA A 149 4.61 5.69 3.45
CA ALA A 149 5.85 5.78 4.21
C ALA A 149 6.75 6.95 3.77
N LEU A 150 6.65 7.42 2.52
CA LEU A 150 7.34 8.64 2.07
C LEU A 150 6.91 9.90 2.84
N ALA A 151 5.75 9.89 3.52
CA ALA A 151 5.31 11.01 4.35
C ALA A 151 6.36 11.42 5.40
N LEU A 152 7.17 10.47 5.87
CA LEU A 152 8.28 10.74 6.81
C LEU A 152 9.35 11.67 6.24
N LEU A 153 9.52 11.65 4.93
CA LEU A 153 10.54 12.44 4.24
C LEU A 153 10.00 13.81 3.80
N ASN A 154 8.75 14.17 4.15
CA ASN A 154 8.13 15.44 3.71
C ASN A 154 8.96 16.67 4.08
N LEU A 155 9.58 16.67 5.26
CA LEU A 155 10.43 17.77 5.75
C LEU A 155 11.84 17.74 5.16
N GLU A 156 12.20 16.65 4.49
CA GLU A 156 13.50 16.40 3.87
C GLU A 156 13.50 16.71 2.37
N SER A 157 12.50 17.46 1.88
CA SER A 157 12.40 17.88 0.47
C SER A 157 13.56 18.75 -0.02
N HIS A 158 14.37 19.26 0.93
CA HIS A 158 15.64 19.96 0.67
C HIS A 158 16.82 19.00 0.41
N VAL A 159 16.74 17.75 0.88
CA VAL A 159 17.74 16.69 0.66
C VAL A 159 17.38 15.84 -0.54
N VAL A 160 16.12 15.42 -0.62
CA VAL A 160 15.64 14.45 -1.61
C VAL A 160 14.25 14.82 -2.15
N LYS A 161 14.04 14.61 -3.44
CA LYS A 161 12.74 14.68 -4.10
C LYS A 161 12.47 13.43 -4.92
N PHE A 162 11.21 13.04 -5.02
CA PHE A 162 10.77 11.89 -5.80
C PHE A 162 10.00 12.34 -7.03
N ILE A 163 10.30 11.76 -8.19
CA ILE A 163 9.45 11.82 -9.37
C ILE A 163 8.89 10.43 -9.61
N VAL A 164 7.58 10.31 -9.51
CA VAL A 164 6.86 9.05 -9.62
C VAL A 164 6.00 9.06 -10.86
N THR A 165 5.83 7.93 -11.55
CA THR A 165 4.80 7.80 -12.59
C THR A 165 3.73 6.79 -12.21
N ASP A 166 2.47 7.11 -12.51
CA ASP A 166 1.30 6.31 -12.14
C ASP A 166 0.23 6.30 -13.25
N ARG A 167 -0.71 5.35 -13.23
CA ARG A 167 -1.91 5.37 -14.09
C ARG A 167 -2.94 6.36 -13.59
N LEU A 168 -3.25 6.30 -12.31
CA LEU A 168 -4.34 7.06 -11.71
C LEU A 168 -3.80 8.30 -11.02
N ASN A 169 -4.66 9.31 -10.90
CA ASN A 169 -4.34 10.43 -10.03
C ASN A 169 -4.35 9.87 -8.58
N PRO A 170 -3.23 9.99 -7.83
CA PRO A 170 -3.15 9.43 -6.50
C PRO A 170 -4.19 10.01 -5.52
N HIS A 171 -4.66 11.25 -5.75
CA HIS A 171 -5.75 11.85 -4.96
C HIS A 171 -7.14 11.33 -5.34
N ALA A 172 -7.31 10.78 -6.55
CA ALA A 172 -8.59 10.24 -7.02
C ALA A 172 -8.72 8.74 -6.76
N SER A 173 -7.62 8.03 -6.49
CA SER A 173 -7.60 6.59 -6.25
C SER A 173 -7.94 6.18 -4.81
N HIS A 174 -8.27 7.14 -3.93
CA HIS A 174 -8.58 6.90 -2.50
C HIS A 174 -7.52 6.03 -1.79
N LEU A 175 -6.25 6.16 -2.20
CA LEU A 175 -5.14 5.44 -1.60
C LEU A 175 -5.02 5.83 -0.11
N PRO A 176 -5.08 4.88 0.83
CA PRO A 176 -4.92 5.17 2.26
C PRO A 176 -3.59 5.88 2.52
N GLY A 177 -3.61 6.92 3.35
CA GLY A 177 -2.39 7.63 3.75
C GLY A 177 -1.77 8.57 2.71
N ILE A 178 -2.26 8.60 1.47
CA ILE A 178 -1.68 9.42 0.40
C ILE A 178 -1.67 10.91 0.73
N GLU A 179 -2.67 11.35 1.47
CA GLU A 179 -2.83 12.75 1.82
C GLU A 179 -1.87 13.19 2.95
N LYS A 180 -1.22 12.24 3.64
CA LYS A 180 -0.11 12.53 4.56
C LYS A 180 1.17 12.90 3.80
N VAL A 181 1.27 12.58 2.51
CA VAL A 181 2.47 12.76 1.69
C VAL A 181 2.36 14.08 0.93
N SER A 182 3.44 14.85 0.90
CA SER A 182 3.49 16.10 0.14
C SER A 182 3.67 15.79 -1.35
N ILE A 183 2.55 15.57 -2.05
CA ILE A 183 2.49 15.19 -3.47
C ILE A 183 1.95 16.34 -4.31
N ARG A 184 2.64 16.63 -5.42
CA ARG A 184 2.12 17.42 -6.53
C ARG A 184 1.82 16.50 -7.70
N THR A 185 0.67 16.64 -8.33
CA THR A 185 0.29 15.83 -9.48
C THR A 185 0.45 16.58 -10.79
N TYR A 186 0.81 15.86 -11.85
CA TYR A 186 0.87 16.34 -13.22
C TYR A 186 0.17 15.35 -14.14
N ALA A 187 -0.96 15.75 -14.69
CA ALA A 187 -1.70 14.95 -15.65
C ALA A 187 -0.99 14.99 -17.01
N LEU A 188 -0.47 13.85 -17.45
CA LEU A 188 0.20 13.70 -18.72
C LEU A 188 -0.82 13.45 -19.84
N GLY A 189 -0.97 14.44 -20.72
CA GLY A 189 -1.87 14.36 -21.87
C GLY A 189 -1.29 13.59 -23.07
N PRO A 190 -2.13 13.35 -24.10
CA PRO A 190 -1.71 12.78 -25.37
C PRO A 190 -0.64 13.65 -26.06
N ILE A 191 0.20 13.02 -26.88
CA ILE A 191 1.20 13.72 -27.67
C ILE A 191 0.50 14.53 -28.77
N SER A 192 1.07 15.69 -29.14
CA SER A 192 0.51 16.50 -30.22
C SER A 192 0.42 15.73 -31.53
N LYS A 193 -0.63 16.00 -32.32
CA LYS A 193 -0.81 15.39 -33.65
C LYS A 193 0.43 15.56 -34.53
N GLU A 194 1.08 16.71 -34.45
CA GLU A 194 2.28 17.00 -35.23
C GLU A 194 3.48 16.14 -34.83
N ALA A 195 3.71 15.92 -33.53
CA ALA A 195 4.78 15.03 -33.09
C ALA A 195 4.52 13.56 -33.46
N ILE A 196 3.27 13.09 -33.46
CA ILE A 196 2.92 11.75 -33.94
C ILE A 196 3.05 11.64 -35.46
N LYS A 197 2.64 12.66 -36.20
CA LYS A 197 2.84 12.72 -37.65
C LYS A 197 4.33 12.59 -37.99
N ASN A 198 5.18 13.37 -37.32
CA ASN A 198 6.64 13.29 -37.48
C ASN A 198 7.18 11.89 -37.10
N TYR A 199 6.60 11.24 -36.10
CA TYR A 199 6.93 9.85 -35.75
C TYR A 199 6.62 8.89 -36.91
N PHE A 200 5.41 8.95 -37.48
CA PHE A 200 5.03 8.10 -38.60
C PHE A 200 5.88 8.38 -39.84
N GLU A 201 6.09 9.64 -40.20
CA GLU A 201 6.95 10.03 -41.33
C GLU A 201 8.35 9.43 -41.18
N LYS A 202 8.95 9.55 -39.99
CA LYS A 202 10.28 9.00 -39.72
C LYS A 202 10.34 7.48 -39.79
N TYR A 203 9.38 6.77 -39.18
CA TYR A 203 9.49 5.32 -39.01
C TYR A 203 8.84 4.50 -40.12
N LEU A 204 7.87 5.03 -40.87
CA LEU A 204 7.33 4.36 -42.06
C LEU A 204 8.37 4.24 -43.18
N GLU A 205 9.40 5.09 -43.20
CA GLU A 205 10.55 4.93 -44.08
C GLU A 205 11.35 3.65 -43.80
N THR A 206 11.32 3.16 -42.56
CA THR A 206 12.04 1.96 -42.14
C THR A 206 11.28 0.65 -42.43
N VAL A 207 10.01 0.75 -42.83
CA VAL A 207 9.16 -0.39 -43.15
C VAL A 207 9.61 -1.04 -44.47
N PRO A 208 9.73 -2.38 -44.54
CA PRO A 208 10.13 -3.09 -45.75
C PRO A 208 8.96 -3.21 -46.74
N TRP A 209 8.63 -2.11 -47.41
CA TRP A 209 7.57 -2.05 -48.42
C TRP A 209 7.86 -2.96 -49.62
N LEU A 210 6.83 -3.63 -50.12
CA LEU A 210 6.87 -4.43 -51.36
C LEU A 210 6.33 -3.61 -52.54
N ASP A 211 6.85 -3.88 -53.73
CA ASP A 211 6.38 -3.31 -55.01
C ASP A 211 6.30 -1.78 -55.06
N ARG A 212 7.19 -1.10 -54.31
CA ARG A 212 7.24 0.38 -54.17
C ARG A 212 5.95 1.02 -53.63
N ARG A 213 5.01 0.22 -53.11
CA ARG A 213 3.79 0.72 -52.46
C ARG A 213 4.15 1.19 -51.05
N LYS A 214 4.38 2.49 -50.88
CA LYS A 214 4.62 3.15 -49.59
C LYS A 214 3.33 3.78 -49.05
N ALA A 215 3.30 4.07 -47.76
CA ALA A 215 2.23 4.87 -47.16
C ALA A 215 2.13 6.24 -47.86
N SER A 216 0.91 6.62 -48.24
CA SER A 216 0.61 7.94 -48.80
C SER A 216 0.51 8.99 -47.69
N PRO A 217 0.61 10.30 -48.00
CA PRO A 217 0.37 11.36 -47.02
C PRO A 217 -1.02 11.27 -46.35
N ALA A 218 -2.04 10.80 -47.09
CA ALA A 218 -3.38 10.57 -46.55
C ALA A 218 -3.42 9.41 -45.55
N ASP A 219 -2.64 8.34 -45.78
CA ASP A 219 -2.51 7.24 -44.81
C ASP A 219 -1.85 7.72 -43.52
N ILE A 220 -0.81 8.57 -43.63
CA ILE A 220 -0.13 9.14 -42.46
C ILE A 220 -1.09 10.02 -41.66
N GLU A 221 -1.88 10.86 -42.32
CA GLU A 221 -2.90 11.68 -41.67
C GLU A 221 -3.94 10.81 -40.97
N LYS A 222 -4.41 9.74 -41.62
CA LYS A 222 -5.38 8.83 -41.02
C LYS A 222 -4.81 8.04 -39.84
N LEU A 223 -3.58 7.54 -39.93
CA LEU A 223 -2.89 6.90 -38.81
C LEU A 223 -2.69 7.87 -37.64
N THR A 224 -2.38 9.14 -37.92
CA THR A 224 -2.24 10.18 -36.90
C THR A 224 -3.57 10.40 -36.18
N GLU A 225 -4.69 10.44 -36.91
CA GLU A 225 -6.02 10.49 -36.31
C GLU A 225 -6.31 9.26 -35.44
N LEU A 226 -6.15 8.06 -36.00
CA LEU A 226 -6.46 6.79 -35.33
C LEU A 226 -5.60 6.55 -34.08
N SER A 227 -4.41 7.13 -34.01
CA SER A 227 -3.55 7.00 -32.83
C SER A 227 -4.12 7.67 -31.58
N GLY A 228 -5.03 8.64 -31.74
CA GLY A 228 -5.59 9.39 -30.61
C GLY A 228 -4.56 10.12 -29.75
N GLY A 229 -3.32 10.33 -30.23
CA GLY A 229 -2.26 10.88 -29.39
C GLY A 229 -1.47 9.86 -28.55
N LEU A 230 -1.69 8.55 -28.75
CA LEU A 230 -1.07 7.45 -27.98
C LEU A 230 0.20 6.91 -28.66
N PRO A 231 1.40 7.13 -28.08
CA PRO A 231 2.65 6.61 -28.65
C PRO A 231 2.74 5.07 -28.66
N VAL A 232 2.13 4.36 -27.69
CA VAL A 232 2.10 2.89 -27.71
C VAL A 232 1.34 2.36 -28.93
N TRP A 233 0.28 3.06 -29.36
CA TRP A 233 -0.49 2.68 -30.54
C TRP A 233 0.35 2.87 -31.80
N ALA A 234 0.97 4.04 -31.95
CA ALA A 234 1.81 4.35 -33.11
C ALA A 234 3.00 3.40 -33.24
N SER A 235 3.69 3.12 -32.14
CA SER A 235 4.81 2.17 -32.12
C SER A 235 4.37 0.72 -32.42
N THR A 236 3.19 0.31 -31.95
CA THR A 236 2.62 -1.01 -32.27
C THR A 236 2.32 -1.13 -33.77
N VAL A 237 1.73 -0.09 -34.39
CA VAL A 237 1.48 -0.09 -35.84
C VAL A 237 2.77 -0.19 -36.64
N ILE A 238 3.78 0.64 -36.31
CA ILE A 238 5.11 0.55 -36.96
C ILE A 238 5.70 -0.85 -36.79
N ALA A 239 5.56 -1.46 -35.60
CA ALA A 239 6.09 -2.78 -35.34
C ALA A 239 5.40 -3.87 -36.17
N LEU A 240 4.08 -3.78 -36.34
CA LEU A 240 3.32 -4.68 -37.20
C LEU A 240 3.70 -4.53 -38.67
N LEU A 241 3.79 -3.29 -39.17
CA LEU A 241 4.18 -3.04 -40.57
C LEU A 241 5.62 -3.48 -40.87
N SER A 242 6.50 -3.35 -39.88
CA SER A 242 7.91 -3.73 -40.01
C SER A 242 8.14 -5.23 -39.90
N TYR A 243 7.18 -5.97 -39.34
CA TYR A 243 7.25 -7.42 -39.23
C TYR A 243 6.87 -8.08 -40.57
N ARG A 244 7.64 -9.10 -40.99
CA ARG A 244 7.37 -9.83 -42.24
C ARG A 244 6.35 -10.94 -41.97
N PHE A 245 5.10 -10.72 -42.35
CA PHE A 245 4.08 -11.75 -42.41
C PHE A 245 4.15 -12.48 -43.75
N ASN A 246 4.09 -13.82 -43.72
CA ASN A 246 4.14 -14.63 -44.94
C ASN A 246 2.87 -14.49 -45.81
N GLU A 247 1.73 -14.15 -45.21
CA GLU A 247 0.41 -14.12 -45.85
C GLU A 247 -0.15 -12.71 -46.08
N SER A 248 0.47 -11.66 -45.54
CA SER A 248 -0.06 -10.29 -45.63
C SER A 248 1.07 -9.25 -45.75
N PRO A 249 1.28 -8.64 -46.93
CA PRO A 249 2.30 -7.61 -47.10
C PRO A 249 1.96 -6.33 -46.33
N PRO A 250 2.95 -5.48 -45.99
CA PRO A 250 2.73 -4.30 -45.15
C PRO A 250 1.65 -3.33 -45.67
N HIS A 251 1.48 -3.22 -46.99
CA HIS A 251 0.48 -2.33 -47.59
C HIS A 251 -0.97 -2.82 -47.40
N GLU A 252 -1.20 -4.14 -47.33
CA GLU A 252 -2.52 -4.69 -47.01
C GLU A 252 -2.86 -4.49 -45.52
N ILE A 253 -1.87 -4.69 -44.65
CA ILE A 253 -2.00 -4.44 -43.21
C ILE A 253 -2.32 -2.96 -42.97
N LEU A 254 -1.60 -2.05 -43.65
CA LEU A 254 -1.87 -0.62 -43.59
C LEU A 254 -3.30 -0.29 -44.04
N ALA A 255 -3.73 -0.82 -45.19
CA ALA A 255 -5.06 -0.56 -45.74
C ALA A 255 -6.18 -1.03 -44.79
N GLU A 256 -5.99 -2.16 -44.11
CA GLU A 256 -6.96 -2.66 -43.12
C GLU A 256 -7.02 -1.77 -41.86
N ILE A 257 -5.87 -1.29 -41.37
CA ILE A 257 -5.81 -0.39 -40.22
C ILE A 257 -6.49 0.95 -40.55
N VAL A 258 -6.13 1.55 -41.69
CA VAL A 258 -6.68 2.82 -42.19
C VAL A 258 -8.18 2.70 -42.51
N GLY A 259 -8.64 1.53 -42.99
CA GLY A 259 -10.03 1.25 -43.33
C GLY A 259 -10.98 1.00 -42.14
N SER A 260 -10.48 1.03 -40.90
CA SER A 260 -11.32 0.83 -39.70
C SER A 260 -12.35 1.96 -39.52
N ARG A 261 -13.63 1.61 -39.31
CA ARG A 261 -14.77 2.56 -39.26
C ARG A 261 -15.16 3.06 -37.87
N ARG A 262 -14.44 2.71 -36.80
CA ARG A 262 -14.80 3.11 -35.42
C ARG A 262 -14.29 4.51 -35.03
N GLN A 263 -14.97 5.12 -34.05
CA GLN A 263 -14.70 6.46 -33.50
C GLN A 263 -13.33 6.54 -32.82
N VAL A 264 -12.59 7.62 -33.11
CA VAL A 264 -11.28 7.96 -32.53
C VAL A 264 -11.40 8.32 -31.05
N GLY A 265 -10.57 7.73 -30.19
CA GLY A 265 -10.44 7.99 -28.76
C GLY A 265 -11.19 7.04 -27.82
N GLY A 266 -11.64 5.87 -28.30
CA GLY A 266 -12.34 4.88 -27.48
C GLY A 266 -11.41 4.00 -26.61
N PRO A 267 -11.84 3.54 -25.43
CA PRO A 267 -11.02 2.67 -24.55
C PRO A 267 -10.63 1.32 -25.19
N ASP A 268 -11.37 0.86 -26.20
CA ASP A 268 -11.17 -0.46 -26.85
C ASP A 268 -10.19 -0.45 -28.04
N GLU A 269 -9.63 0.70 -28.43
CA GLU A 269 -8.81 0.82 -29.65
C GLU A 269 -7.52 -0.02 -29.62
N LEU A 270 -6.82 -0.04 -28.49
CA LEU A 270 -5.62 -0.87 -28.31
C LEU A 270 -5.96 -2.35 -28.27
N GLY A 271 -7.07 -2.73 -27.62
CA GLY A 271 -7.53 -4.12 -27.56
C GLY A 271 -7.86 -4.68 -28.95
N GLU A 272 -8.51 -3.88 -29.80
CA GLU A 272 -8.78 -4.27 -31.19
C GLU A 272 -7.49 -4.44 -32.00
N LEU A 273 -6.54 -3.50 -31.86
CA LEU A 273 -5.24 -3.58 -32.53
C LEU A 273 -4.49 -4.85 -32.11
N TYR A 274 -4.45 -5.17 -30.81
CA TYR A 274 -3.83 -6.40 -30.31
C TYR A 274 -4.56 -7.65 -30.81
N GLY A 275 -5.89 -7.68 -30.75
CA GLY A 275 -6.67 -8.82 -31.23
C GLY A 275 -6.50 -9.10 -32.71
N LYS A 276 -6.49 -8.05 -33.56
CA LYS A 276 -6.20 -8.18 -35.00
C LYS A 276 -4.75 -8.60 -35.24
N ALA A 277 -3.79 -8.07 -34.49
CA ALA A 277 -2.39 -8.49 -34.58
C ALA A 277 -2.22 -9.98 -34.24
N LEU A 278 -2.78 -10.43 -33.11
CA LEU A 278 -2.70 -11.83 -32.67
C LEU A 278 -3.40 -12.78 -33.64
N ARG A 279 -4.53 -12.39 -34.26
CA ARG A 279 -5.18 -13.21 -35.30
C ARG A 279 -4.31 -13.39 -36.55
N ARG A 280 -3.49 -12.40 -36.92
CA ARG A 280 -2.52 -12.52 -38.03
C ARG A 280 -1.29 -13.33 -37.64
N LEU A 281 -0.80 -13.16 -36.42
CA LEU A 281 0.34 -13.91 -35.89
C LEU A 281 -0.02 -15.39 -35.66
N PHE A 282 -1.28 -15.68 -35.32
CA PHE A 282 -1.80 -17.02 -34.98
C PHE A 282 -3.18 -17.32 -35.66
N PRO A 283 -3.20 -17.52 -36.99
CA PRO A 283 -4.44 -17.67 -37.78
C PRO A 283 -5.21 -18.97 -37.50
N SER A 284 -6.55 -18.93 -37.62
CA SER A 284 -7.45 -20.10 -37.39
C SER A 284 -7.43 -21.14 -38.52
N SER A 285 -7.03 -20.76 -39.73
CA SER A 285 -7.28 -21.48 -40.98
C SER A 285 -6.35 -22.67 -41.26
N ASN A 286 -5.24 -22.81 -40.51
CA ASN A 286 -4.29 -23.90 -40.72
C ASN A 286 -4.70 -25.18 -39.98
N ALA A 287 -4.48 -26.36 -40.57
CA ALA A 287 -4.80 -27.65 -39.94
C ALA A 287 -4.05 -27.91 -38.61
N GLN A 288 -3.00 -27.13 -38.31
CA GLN A 288 -2.24 -27.13 -37.06
C GLN A 288 -2.72 -26.05 -36.06
N SER A 289 -3.72 -25.23 -36.40
CA SER A 289 -4.13 -24.03 -35.66
C SER A 289 -4.62 -24.25 -34.22
N PRO A 290 -5.30 -25.36 -33.85
CA PRO A 290 -5.68 -25.58 -32.45
C PRO A 290 -4.45 -25.84 -31.57
N GLN A 291 -3.47 -26.57 -32.09
CA GLN A 291 -2.22 -26.88 -31.38
C GLN A 291 -1.34 -25.63 -31.25
N THR A 292 -1.18 -24.85 -32.32
CA THR A 292 -0.40 -23.60 -32.29
C THR A 292 -0.98 -22.59 -31.29
N ARG A 293 -2.32 -22.47 -31.22
CA ARG A 293 -2.99 -21.64 -30.20
C ARG A 293 -2.80 -22.16 -28.78
N GLY A 294 -2.81 -23.48 -28.60
CA GLY A 294 -2.47 -24.11 -27.33
C GLY A 294 -1.05 -23.75 -26.87
N TYR A 295 -0.07 -23.82 -27.78
CA TYR A 295 1.31 -23.45 -27.47
C TYR A 295 1.49 -21.94 -27.24
N PHE A 296 0.78 -21.09 -27.96
CA PHE A 296 0.75 -19.64 -27.67
C PHE A 296 0.24 -19.37 -26.25
N ARG A 297 -0.90 -19.97 -25.87
CA ARG A 297 -1.49 -19.79 -24.53
C ARG A 297 -0.54 -20.28 -23.45
N ARG A 298 0.09 -21.45 -23.63
CA ARG A 298 1.12 -21.95 -22.72
C ARG A 298 2.32 -21.01 -22.64
N TYR A 299 2.84 -20.54 -23.77
CA TYR A 299 3.99 -19.63 -23.80
C TYR A 299 3.69 -18.34 -23.03
N ILE A 300 2.62 -17.63 -23.40
CA ILE A 300 2.27 -16.36 -22.72
C ILE A 300 1.91 -16.63 -21.26
N GLY A 301 1.09 -17.65 -20.97
CA GLY A 301 0.73 -18.05 -19.61
C GLY A 301 1.94 -18.31 -18.73
N THR A 302 2.88 -19.14 -19.18
CA THR A 302 4.12 -19.39 -18.45
C THR A 302 4.94 -18.12 -18.29
N THR A 303 5.10 -17.28 -19.32
CA THR A 303 5.83 -16.01 -19.17
C THR A 303 5.15 -14.99 -18.25
N LEU A 304 3.82 -15.02 -18.12
CA LEU A 304 3.06 -14.13 -17.22
C LEU A 304 3.36 -14.44 -15.76
N VAL A 305 3.53 -15.71 -15.41
CA VAL A 305 3.75 -16.17 -14.04
C VAL A 305 5.23 -16.43 -13.72
N LEU A 306 6.11 -16.36 -14.73
CA LEU A 306 7.55 -16.60 -14.61
C LEU A 306 8.20 -15.56 -13.69
N GLN A 307 8.94 -16.02 -12.68
CA GLN A 307 9.53 -15.14 -11.67
C GLN A 307 10.95 -14.65 -12.02
N GLU A 308 11.70 -15.43 -12.79
CA GLU A 308 13.08 -15.12 -13.20
C GLU A 308 13.32 -15.54 -14.66
N PRO A 309 14.21 -14.84 -15.40
CA PRO A 309 14.54 -15.23 -16.76
C PRO A 309 15.18 -16.63 -16.83
N LEU A 310 14.78 -17.41 -17.83
CA LEU A 310 15.29 -18.76 -18.06
C LEU A 310 15.88 -18.90 -19.46
N SER A 311 16.81 -19.84 -19.63
CA SER A 311 17.30 -20.18 -20.96
C SER A 311 16.16 -20.76 -21.82
N LEU A 312 16.21 -20.56 -23.13
CA LEU A 312 15.18 -21.11 -24.03
C LEU A 312 14.93 -22.62 -23.84
N PRO A 313 15.96 -23.50 -23.70
CA PRO A 313 15.74 -24.91 -23.42
C PRO A 313 15.07 -25.19 -22.06
N ASP A 314 15.47 -24.48 -21.01
CA ASP A 314 14.91 -24.65 -19.67
C ASP A 314 13.44 -24.22 -19.63
N PHE A 315 13.13 -23.04 -20.20
CA PHE A 315 11.77 -22.56 -20.32
C PHE A 315 10.91 -23.51 -21.16
N SER A 316 11.44 -24.03 -22.28
CA SER A 316 10.72 -24.97 -23.15
C SER A 316 10.32 -26.24 -22.40
N THR A 317 11.21 -26.72 -21.53
CA THR A 317 10.95 -27.87 -20.66
C THR A 317 9.86 -27.56 -19.64
N LEU A 318 9.94 -26.42 -18.93
CA LEU A 318 8.92 -26.01 -17.95
C LEU A 318 7.55 -25.71 -18.58
N ALA A 319 7.52 -25.08 -19.74
CA ALA A 319 6.27 -24.74 -20.42
C ALA A 319 5.63 -25.97 -21.11
N GLY A 320 6.35 -27.09 -21.22
CA GLY A 320 5.92 -28.26 -22.00
C GLY A 320 5.76 -27.94 -23.49
N ILE A 321 6.67 -27.13 -24.05
CA ILE A 321 6.68 -26.68 -25.44
C ILE A 321 8.00 -27.12 -26.09
N PRO A 322 7.99 -27.77 -27.26
CA PRO A 322 9.22 -28.10 -27.98
C PRO A 322 10.09 -26.84 -28.25
N PRO A 323 11.43 -26.89 -28.03
CA PRO A 323 12.30 -25.71 -28.16
C PRO A 323 12.19 -24.95 -29.48
N HIS A 324 11.99 -25.66 -30.60
CA HIS A 324 11.81 -25.04 -31.90
C HIS A 324 10.51 -24.23 -31.99
N LEU A 325 9.41 -24.72 -31.40
CA LEU A 325 8.14 -24.00 -31.33
C LEU A 325 8.22 -22.82 -30.37
N THR A 326 8.89 -22.98 -29.23
CA THR A 326 9.18 -21.88 -28.31
C THR A 326 9.92 -20.75 -29.02
N SER A 327 10.95 -21.09 -29.81
CA SER A 327 11.71 -20.11 -30.60
C SER A 327 10.83 -19.41 -31.65
N ILE A 328 9.98 -20.16 -32.35
CA ILE A 328 9.03 -19.60 -33.33
C ILE A 328 8.04 -18.66 -32.63
N ILE A 329 7.45 -19.06 -31.51
CA ILE A 329 6.48 -18.23 -30.77
C ILE A 329 7.15 -16.97 -30.22
N GLN A 330 8.34 -17.09 -29.62
CA GLN A 330 9.14 -15.96 -29.16
C GLN A 330 9.43 -14.98 -30.30
N PHE A 331 9.88 -15.50 -31.46
CA PHE A 331 10.15 -14.70 -32.64
C PHE A 331 8.88 -14.03 -33.18
N THR A 332 7.76 -14.74 -33.24
CA THR A 332 6.47 -14.22 -33.71
C THR A 332 5.94 -13.12 -32.78
N LEU A 333 5.92 -13.37 -31.47
CA LEU A 333 5.47 -12.42 -30.46
C LEU A 333 6.37 -11.21 -30.33
N SER A 334 7.62 -11.30 -30.80
CA SER A 334 8.52 -10.18 -30.84
C SER A 334 7.88 -8.98 -31.56
N ALA A 335 6.99 -9.19 -32.55
CA ALA A 335 6.26 -8.10 -33.22
C ALA A 335 5.46 -7.18 -32.28
N LEU A 336 5.05 -7.68 -31.11
CA LEU A 336 4.25 -6.95 -30.11
C LEU A 336 5.06 -6.54 -28.86
N GLN A 337 6.35 -6.89 -28.80
CA GLN A 337 7.22 -6.47 -27.72
C GLN A 337 7.58 -5.00 -27.87
N THR A 338 7.33 -4.22 -26.82
CA THR A 338 7.59 -2.78 -26.79
C THR A 338 8.77 -2.43 -25.89
N ARG A 339 9.18 -3.36 -25.02
CA ARG A 339 10.32 -3.22 -24.10
C ARG A 339 11.47 -4.10 -24.59
N SER A 340 12.70 -3.63 -24.40
CA SER A 340 13.90 -4.46 -24.61
C SER A 340 14.35 -5.00 -23.25
N PRO A 341 14.65 -6.31 -23.13
CA PRO A 341 15.14 -6.87 -21.88
C PRO A 341 16.52 -6.26 -21.51
N PRO A 342 16.92 -6.33 -20.23
CA PRO A 342 18.24 -5.90 -19.79
C PRO A 342 19.34 -6.60 -20.60
N PRO A 343 20.51 -5.96 -20.83
CA PRO A 343 21.62 -6.60 -21.51
C PRO A 343 22.00 -7.90 -20.78
N GLY A 344 21.92 -9.01 -21.50
CA GLY A 344 22.15 -10.36 -20.99
C GLY A 344 22.43 -11.30 -22.16
N PRO A 345 22.74 -12.57 -21.89
CA PRO A 345 22.98 -13.55 -22.95
C PRO A 345 21.77 -13.62 -23.90
N GLU A 346 22.01 -13.50 -25.22
CA GLU A 346 20.99 -13.27 -26.27
C GLU A 346 19.89 -14.35 -26.41
N LYS A 347 19.84 -15.38 -25.56
CA LYS A 347 18.92 -16.54 -25.64
C LYS A 347 18.12 -16.80 -24.37
N MET A 348 17.82 -15.76 -23.59
CA MET A 348 16.95 -15.85 -22.42
C MET A 348 15.48 -15.56 -22.77
N ILE A 349 14.57 -16.22 -22.07
CA ILE A 349 13.13 -15.92 -22.04
C ILE A 349 12.86 -15.21 -20.71
N HIS A 350 12.36 -13.98 -20.82
CA HIS A 350 12.08 -13.12 -19.68
C HIS A 350 10.59 -13.18 -19.30
N PRO A 351 10.25 -12.81 -18.05
CA PRO A 351 8.86 -12.56 -17.67
C PRO A 351 8.15 -11.61 -18.64
N ALA A 352 6.85 -11.80 -18.83
CA ALA A 352 6.06 -11.05 -19.79
C ALA A 352 6.04 -9.54 -19.46
N THR A 353 6.04 -9.19 -18.17
CA THR A 353 6.14 -7.81 -17.65
C THR A 353 7.39 -7.08 -18.14
N SER A 354 8.51 -7.78 -18.27
CA SER A 354 9.77 -7.22 -18.77
C SER A 354 9.78 -6.96 -20.28
N LEU A 355 8.86 -7.56 -21.06
CA LEU A 355 8.89 -7.56 -22.53
C LEU A 355 7.74 -6.80 -23.19
N PHE A 356 6.55 -6.89 -22.59
CA PHE A 356 5.33 -6.33 -23.14
C PHE A 356 4.90 -5.10 -22.35
N HIS A 357 4.18 -4.20 -23.04
CA HIS A 357 3.53 -3.10 -22.37
C HIS A 357 2.35 -3.62 -21.53
N LEU A 358 2.12 -3.06 -20.34
CA LEU A 358 1.07 -3.56 -19.44
C LEU A 358 -0.33 -3.58 -20.09
N SER A 359 -0.67 -2.64 -20.98
CA SER A 359 -1.95 -2.69 -21.72
C SER A 359 -2.15 -3.96 -22.56
N PHE A 360 -1.06 -4.57 -23.06
CA PHE A 360 -1.13 -5.84 -23.79
C PHE A 360 -1.36 -6.99 -22.80
N LEU A 361 -0.72 -6.95 -21.63
CA LEU A 361 -0.92 -7.93 -20.57
C LEU A 361 -2.36 -7.87 -20.04
N ASP A 362 -2.86 -6.66 -19.76
CA ASP A 362 -4.25 -6.39 -19.39
C ASP A 362 -5.22 -6.98 -20.44
N TYR A 363 -4.91 -6.82 -21.74
CA TYR A 363 -5.71 -7.41 -22.81
C TYR A 363 -5.68 -8.94 -22.79
N VAL A 364 -4.52 -9.60 -22.67
CA VAL A 364 -4.47 -11.08 -22.67
C VAL A 364 -4.97 -11.70 -21.36
N GLN A 365 -5.04 -10.95 -20.26
CA GLN A 365 -5.64 -11.40 -19.00
C GLN A 365 -7.14 -11.08 -18.93
N GLY A 366 -7.64 -10.11 -19.68
CA GLY A 366 -9.04 -9.70 -19.69
C GLY A 366 -9.99 -10.74 -20.27
N THR A 367 -10.96 -11.19 -19.47
CA THR A 367 -12.01 -12.15 -19.84
C THR A 367 -13.24 -11.43 -20.42
N THR A 368 -13.12 -10.91 -21.65
CA THR A 368 -14.30 -10.45 -22.40
C THR A 368 -14.79 -11.55 -23.34
N ALA A 369 -16.11 -11.60 -23.60
CA ALA A 369 -16.72 -12.61 -24.49
C ALA A 369 -16.12 -12.60 -25.92
N GLU A 370 -15.48 -11.50 -26.33
CA GLU A 370 -14.85 -11.34 -27.64
C GLU A 370 -13.34 -11.67 -27.65
N ASN A 371 -12.71 -11.90 -26.49
CA ASN A 371 -11.27 -12.15 -26.39
C ASN A 371 -10.92 -13.65 -26.42
N SER A 372 -10.73 -14.18 -27.62
CA SER A 372 -10.27 -15.57 -27.81
C SER A 372 -8.84 -15.86 -27.30
N PHE A 373 -8.09 -14.84 -26.90
CA PHE A 373 -6.71 -14.94 -26.43
C PHE A 373 -6.57 -14.77 -24.91
N ALA A 374 -7.69 -14.74 -24.16
CA ALA A 374 -7.67 -14.66 -22.71
C ALA A 374 -6.88 -15.82 -22.07
N ILE A 375 -6.09 -15.50 -21.05
CA ILE A 375 -5.20 -16.41 -20.33
C ILE A 375 -5.44 -16.25 -18.83
N SER A 376 -5.77 -17.36 -18.18
CA SER A 376 -5.90 -17.44 -16.73
C SER A 376 -4.50 -17.53 -16.10
N THR A 377 -4.18 -16.57 -15.24
CA THR A 377 -2.94 -16.61 -14.43
C THR A 377 -2.97 -17.77 -13.44
N PHE A 378 -4.13 -18.03 -12.83
CA PHE A 378 -4.35 -19.17 -11.93
C PHE A 378 -3.99 -20.51 -12.60
N ASP A 379 -4.53 -20.76 -13.80
CA ASP A 379 -4.23 -22.01 -14.54
C ASP A 379 -2.76 -22.08 -14.96
N SER A 380 -2.15 -20.94 -15.26
CA SER A 380 -0.74 -20.85 -15.64
C SER A 380 0.20 -21.14 -14.46
N HIS A 381 -0.12 -20.63 -13.26
CA HIS A 381 0.56 -21.02 -12.01
C HIS A 381 0.39 -22.51 -11.75
N SER A 382 -0.81 -23.06 -11.95
CA SER A 382 -1.09 -24.49 -11.78
C SER A 382 -0.20 -25.35 -12.69
N ALA A 383 -0.16 -25.06 -13.99
CA ALA A 383 0.64 -25.81 -14.95
C ALA A 383 2.16 -25.70 -14.66
N LEU A 384 2.64 -24.51 -14.29
CA LEU A 384 4.06 -24.31 -13.96
C LEU A 384 4.43 -24.95 -12.61
N GLY A 385 3.49 -24.98 -11.65
CA GLY A 385 3.64 -25.67 -10.36
C GLY A 385 3.87 -27.17 -10.54
N LEU A 386 3.05 -27.83 -11.36
CA LEU A 386 3.20 -29.26 -11.69
C LEU A 386 4.56 -29.58 -12.30
N THR A 387 4.98 -28.83 -13.31
CA THR A 387 6.26 -29.06 -13.98
C THR A 387 7.44 -28.79 -13.05
N CYS A 388 7.34 -27.80 -12.14
CA CYS A 388 8.32 -27.62 -11.08
C CYS A 388 8.38 -28.85 -10.16
N LEU A 389 7.23 -29.38 -9.71
CA LEU A 389 7.19 -30.60 -8.89
C LEU A 389 7.82 -31.81 -9.59
N GLU A 390 7.61 -31.98 -10.90
CA GLU A 390 8.25 -33.03 -11.70
C GLU A 390 9.78 -32.87 -11.74
N GLN A 391 10.28 -31.64 -11.90
CA GLN A 391 11.73 -31.36 -11.89
C GLN A 391 12.34 -31.71 -10.52
N ILE A 392 11.68 -31.36 -9.43
CA ILE A 392 12.17 -31.65 -8.09
C ILE A 392 12.07 -33.16 -7.80
N ARG A 393 11.00 -33.83 -8.26
CA ARG A 393 10.85 -35.30 -8.20
C ARG A 393 11.97 -36.06 -8.89
N SER A 394 12.56 -35.49 -9.94
CA SER A 394 13.69 -36.10 -10.65
C SER A 394 15.03 -35.99 -9.91
N LEU A 395 15.11 -35.23 -8.81
CA LEU A 395 16.35 -35.06 -8.05
C LEU A 395 16.69 -36.31 -7.22
N PRO A 396 17.93 -36.82 -7.30
CA PRO A 396 18.41 -37.90 -6.46
C PRO A 396 18.32 -37.60 -4.95
N PRO A 397 18.05 -38.60 -4.10
CA PRO A 397 17.98 -38.43 -2.63
C PRO A 397 19.32 -38.05 -1.95
N SER A 398 20.44 -38.01 -2.66
CA SER A 398 21.79 -37.83 -2.08
C SER A 398 22.32 -36.38 -2.13
N PHE A 399 21.51 -35.41 -2.54
CA PHE A 399 21.93 -34.01 -2.74
C PHE A 399 22.25 -33.22 -1.46
N LEU A 400 21.93 -33.76 -0.27
CA LEU A 400 22.24 -33.10 1.01
C LEU A 400 23.74 -33.13 1.37
N HIS A 401 24.49 -34.15 0.96
CA HIS A 401 25.85 -34.37 1.47
C HIS A 401 26.96 -33.84 0.57
N HIS A 402 26.63 -33.41 -0.65
CA HIS A 402 27.57 -32.90 -1.62
C HIS A 402 26.94 -31.70 -2.31
N ASN A 403 27.62 -30.54 -2.26
CA ASN A 403 27.28 -29.31 -2.97
C ASN A 403 27.28 -29.51 -4.50
N PHE A 404 26.38 -30.33 -5.02
CA PHE A 404 26.24 -30.56 -6.45
C PHE A 404 25.58 -29.34 -7.10
N PRO A 405 26.14 -28.81 -8.19
CA PRO A 405 25.58 -27.66 -8.85
C PRO A 405 24.24 -28.03 -9.53
N LEU A 406 23.14 -27.52 -8.98
CA LEU A 406 21.81 -27.63 -9.59
C LEU A 406 21.79 -26.95 -10.96
N ARG A 407 21.15 -27.58 -11.96
CA ARG A 407 20.86 -26.93 -13.25
C ARG A 407 19.97 -25.71 -13.04
N ALA A 408 20.00 -24.74 -13.95
CA ALA A 408 19.19 -23.51 -13.82
C ALA A 408 17.68 -23.81 -13.65
N ILE A 409 17.14 -24.76 -14.42
CA ILE A 409 15.75 -25.21 -14.28
C ILE A 409 15.43 -25.81 -12.90
N GLN A 410 16.36 -26.58 -12.32
CA GLN A 410 16.20 -27.19 -11.00
C GLN A 410 16.28 -26.13 -9.90
N ARG A 411 17.18 -25.15 -10.03
CA ARG A 411 17.25 -23.99 -9.11
C ARG A 411 15.94 -23.20 -9.11
N TYR A 412 15.40 -22.94 -10.31
CA TYR A 412 14.11 -22.28 -10.45
C TYR A 412 12.99 -23.10 -9.80
N ALA A 413 12.90 -24.40 -10.12
CA ALA A 413 11.87 -25.28 -9.60
C ALA A 413 11.93 -25.36 -8.06
N VAL A 414 13.10 -25.62 -7.49
CA VAL A 414 13.31 -25.67 -6.03
C VAL A 414 12.90 -24.36 -5.36
N LYS A 415 13.22 -23.21 -5.96
CA LYS A 415 12.92 -21.89 -5.39
C LYS A 415 11.44 -21.53 -5.48
N TYR A 416 10.75 -21.84 -6.58
CA TYR A 416 9.43 -21.25 -6.89
C TYR A 416 8.25 -22.22 -6.88
N TRP A 417 8.44 -23.53 -6.70
CA TRP A 417 7.33 -24.48 -6.75
C TRP A 417 6.23 -24.16 -5.72
N LEU A 418 6.58 -23.83 -4.47
CA LEU A 418 5.61 -23.47 -3.42
C LEU A 418 4.76 -22.27 -3.83
N TYR A 419 5.41 -21.25 -4.37
CA TYR A 419 4.75 -20.04 -4.85
C TYR A 419 3.77 -20.34 -5.99
N HIS A 420 4.16 -21.17 -6.96
CA HIS A 420 3.28 -21.57 -8.06
C HIS A 420 2.10 -22.44 -7.58
N VAL A 421 2.33 -23.39 -6.67
CA VAL A 421 1.26 -24.22 -6.12
C VAL A 421 0.27 -23.36 -5.33
N SER A 422 0.75 -22.45 -4.48
CA SER A 422 -0.08 -21.53 -3.70
C SER A 422 -1.00 -20.67 -4.58
N ASN A 423 -0.48 -20.12 -5.67
CA ASN A 423 -1.24 -19.23 -6.56
C ASN A 423 -2.04 -19.96 -7.66
N GLY A 424 -1.78 -21.25 -7.86
CA GLY A 424 -2.36 -22.05 -8.96
C GLY A 424 -3.28 -23.18 -8.50
N THR A 425 -3.58 -23.26 -7.20
CA THR A 425 -4.44 -24.32 -6.66
C THR A 425 -5.43 -23.76 -5.64
N PRO A 426 -6.67 -24.30 -5.61
CA PRO A 426 -7.70 -23.81 -4.70
C PRO A 426 -7.39 -24.21 -3.25
N ARG A 427 -7.85 -23.40 -2.29
CA ARG A 427 -7.80 -23.72 -0.85
C ARG A 427 -8.85 -24.76 -0.43
N SER A 428 -9.90 -24.95 -1.23
CA SER A 428 -10.96 -25.93 -0.93
C SER A 428 -10.41 -27.36 -1.01
N ASN A 429 -10.54 -28.11 0.08
CA ASN A 429 -10.08 -29.50 0.15
C ASN A 429 -10.77 -30.42 -0.87
N ASP A 430 -12.08 -30.22 -1.07
CA ASP A 430 -12.85 -30.99 -2.07
C ASP A 430 -12.24 -30.82 -3.46
N GLN A 431 -11.80 -29.62 -3.80
CA GLN A 431 -11.14 -29.35 -5.07
C GLN A 431 -9.68 -29.82 -5.09
N TRP A 432 -8.93 -29.59 -4.01
CA TRP A 432 -7.51 -29.96 -3.89
C TRP A 432 -7.27 -31.47 -4.08
N SER A 433 -8.11 -32.31 -3.48
CA SER A 433 -7.97 -33.77 -3.53
C SER A 433 -8.08 -34.37 -4.95
N HIS A 434 -8.70 -33.64 -5.88
CA HIS A 434 -8.92 -34.06 -7.26
C HIS A 434 -7.91 -33.49 -8.25
N ILE A 435 -6.95 -32.67 -7.80
CA ILE A 435 -5.97 -32.01 -8.67
C ILE A 435 -4.64 -32.78 -8.66
N ASP A 436 -3.99 -32.86 -9.82
CA ASP A 436 -2.73 -33.60 -10.03
C ASP A 436 -1.61 -33.23 -9.04
N HIS A 437 -1.59 -31.99 -8.55
CA HIS A 437 -0.65 -31.51 -7.53
C HIS A 437 -0.70 -32.35 -6.26
N CYS A 438 -1.91 -32.60 -5.75
CA CYS A 438 -2.14 -33.39 -4.55
C CYS A 438 -1.64 -34.82 -4.75
N SER A 439 -2.02 -35.45 -5.86
CA SER A 439 -1.56 -36.81 -6.20
C SER A 439 -0.04 -36.90 -6.33
N THR A 440 0.60 -35.88 -6.91
CA THR A 440 2.05 -35.81 -7.07
C THR A 440 2.73 -35.71 -5.71
N LEU A 441 2.24 -34.82 -4.83
CA LEU A 441 2.81 -34.62 -3.50
C LEU A 441 2.66 -35.86 -2.59
N GLN A 442 1.54 -36.58 -2.70
CA GLN A 442 1.29 -37.81 -1.93
C GLN A 442 2.19 -38.97 -2.34
N THR A 443 2.71 -38.99 -3.57
CA THR A 443 3.62 -40.07 -4.04
C THR A 443 5.05 -39.96 -3.51
N ILE A 444 5.39 -38.88 -2.80
CA ILE A 444 6.75 -38.59 -2.36
C ILE A 444 6.98 -39.13 -0.94
N SER A 445 8.14 -39.75 -0.71
CA SER A 445 8.51 -40.23 0.63
C SER A 445 8.82 -39.07 1.59
N ALA A 446 8.55 -39.26 2.88
CA ALA A 446 8.80 -38.25 3.92
C ALA A 446 10.26 -37.75 3.94
N GLY A 447 11.24 -38.63 3.76
CA GLY A 447 12.65 -38.22 3.68
C GLY A 447 12.97 -37.33 2.46
N THR A 448 12.28 -37.54 1.33
CA THR A 448 12.46 -36.70 0.13
C THR A 448 11.81 -35.33 0.31
N GLN A 449 10.66 -35.27 0.98
CA GLN A 449 9.97 -34.02 1.34
C GLN A 449 10.85 -33.10 2.19
N GLN A 450 11.53 -33.67 3.20
CA GLN A 450 12.47 -32.93 4.05
C GLN A 450 13.65 -32.36 3.26
N GLN A 451 14.19 -33.14 2.32
CA GLN A 451 15.28 -32.67 1.47
C GLN A 451 14.87 -31.48 0.61
N TRP A 452 13.65 -31.49 0.06
CA TRP A 452 13.15 -30.39 -0.74
C TRP A 452 12.95 -29.13 0.08
N ALA A 453 12.46 -29.28 1.31
CA ALA A 453 12.31 -28.19 2.27
C ALA A 453 13.66 -27.53 2.57
N ILE A 454 14.69 -28.34 2.83
CA ILE A 454 16.07 -27.85 3.08
C ILE A 454 16.65 -27.19 1.83
N LEU A 455 16.51 -27.79 0.66
CA LEU A 455 17.00 -27.23 -0.61
C LEU A 455 16.31 -25.89 -0.93
N PHE A 456 15.01 -25.80 -0.70
CA PHE A 456 14.24 -24.55 -0.84
C PHE A 456 14.79 -23.48 0.10
N TYR A 457 14.95 -23.80 1.39
CA TYR A 457 15.48 -22.84 2.36
C TYR A 457 16.91 -22.38 2.02
N LYS A 458 17.82 -23.32 1.71
CA LYS A 458 19.20 -23.00 1.27
C LYS A 458 19.21 -22.15 -0.02
N SER A 459 18.21 -22.30 -0.90
CA SER A 459 18.10 -21.49 -2.11
C SER A 459 17.72 -20.02 -1.83
N LEU A 460 17.02 -19.77 -0.71
CA LEU A 460 16.65 -18.44 -0.25
C LEU A 460 17.73 -17.83 0.66
N MET A 461 18.30 -18.65 1.55
CA MET A 461 19.27 -18.25 2.59
C MET A 461 20.58 -19.05 2.45
N PRO A 462 21.47 -18.68 1.52
CA PRO A 462 22.71 -19.40 1.27
C PRO A 462 23.79 -19.22 2.36
N ALA A 463 23.59 -18.29 3.32
CA ALA A 463 24.59 -17.89 4.32
C ALA A 463 24.31 -18.41 5.75
N GLU A 464 23.23 -19.17 5.98
CA GLU A 464 22.86 -19.65 7.32
C GLU A 464 23.41 -21.03 7.70
N ASP A 465 23.59 -21.25 9.01
CA ASP A 465 24.22 -22.42 9.63
C ASP A 465 23.45 -23.74 9.41
N GLU A 466 24.14 -24.76 8.90
CA GLU A 466 23.63 -26.13 8.64
C GLU A 466 22.93 -26.87 9.81
N PRO A 467 23.33 -26.74 11.10
CA PRO A 467 22.70 -27.50 12.19
C PRO A 467 21.22 -27.18 12.46
N ARG A 468 20.71 -26.00 12.08
CA ARG A 468 19.25 -25.70 12.20
C ARG A 468 18.41 -26.53 11.23
N LEU A 469 18.98 -26.90 10.09
CA LEU A 469 18.29 -27.60 9.00
C LEU A 469 18.16 -29.11 9.25
N GLU A 470 19.09 -29.71 10.00
CA GLU A 470 19.05 -31.13 10.35
C GLU A 470 17.92 -31.45 11.35
N ASN A 471 17.61 -30.52 12.27
CA ASN A 471 16.53 -30.67 13.26
C ASN A 471 15.10 -30.47 12.70
N ALA A 472 14.94 -29.95 11.47
CA ALA A 472 13.61 -29.77 10.87
C ALA A 472 12.89 -31.11 10.61
N GLY A 473 13.66 -32.17 10.33
CA GLY A 473 13.18 -33.45 9.83
C GLY A 473 12.92 -34.54 10.88
N GLU A 474 13.14 -34.30 12.18
CA GLU A 474 13.06 -35.39 13.15
C GLU A 474 11.60 -35.77 13.52
N GLU A 475 10.62 -34.86 13.34
CA GLU A 475 9.20 -35.11 13.67
C GLU A 475 8.22 -34.36 12.73
N GLY A 476 7.37 -35.12 12.01
CA GLY A 476 6.20 -34.63 11.26
C GLY A 476 6.23 -34.81 9.72
N GLY A 477 5.05 -34.78 9.08
CA GLY A 477 4.89 -34.82 7.61
C GLY A 477 5.24 -33.50 6.91
N MET A 478 4.97 -33.41 5.60
CA MET A 478 5.29 -32.23 4.78
C MET A 478 4.68 -30.92 5.31
N GLY A 479 3.43 -30.92 5.78
CA GLY A 479 2.80 -29.71 6.31
C GLY A 479 3.50 -29.15 7.54
N SER A 480 3.87 -30.01 8.50
CA SER A 480 4.70 -29.62 9.67
C SER A 480 6.06 -29.05 9.24
N THR A 481 6.69 -29.63 8.22
CA THR A 481 7.98 -29.15 7.71
C THR A 481 7.83 -27.75 7.08
N LEU A 482 6.80 -27.54 6.26
CA LEU A 482 6.50 -26.25 5.64
C LEU A 482 6.14 -25.18 6.68
N ARG A 483 5.43 -25.56 7.74
CA ARG A 483 5.14 -24.70 8.89
C ARG A 483 6.43 -24.21 9.56
N LYS A 484 7.37 -25.11 9.87
CA LYS A 484 8.67 -24.74 10.47
C LYS A 484 9.45 -23.78 9.56
N LEU A 485 9.45 -24.04 8.25
CA LEU A 485 10.09 -23.15 7.27
C LEU A 485 9.46 -21.76 7.25
N ALA A 486 8.13 -21.66 7.34
CA ALA A 486 7.45 -20.38 7.38
C ALA A 486 7.88 -19.55 8.60
N ASN A 487 8.01 -20.18 9.77
CA ASN A 487 8.47 -19.52 10.99
C ASN A 487 9.92 -19.01 10.87
N TRP A 488 10.81 -19.79 10.26
CA TRP A 488 12.18 -19.33 10.01
C TRP A 488 12.24 -18.16 9.02
N LEU A 489 11.41 -18.19 7.98
CA LEU A 489 11.30 -17.07 7.04
C LEU A 489 10.76 -15.80 7.71
N ASP A 490 9.91 -15.94 8.73
CA ASP A 490 9.42 -14.80 9.53
C ASP A 490 10.56 -14.11 10.28
N GLU A 491 11.42 -14.90 10.95
CA GLU A 491 12.57 -14.41 11.72
C GLU A 491 13.58 -13.66 10.84
N SER A 492 13.71 -14.05 9.56
CA SER A 492 14.67 -13.48 8.61
C SER A 492 14.36 -12.04 8.14
N GLY A 493 13.20 -11.51 8.53
CA GLY A 493 12.83 -10.11 8.32
C GLY A 493 12.28 -9.82 6.93
N GLY A 494 10.95 -9.66 6.84
CA GLY A 494 10.24 -8.84 5.85
C GLY A 494 10.27 -9.26 4.37
N ASP A 495 11.46 -9.46 3.79
CA ASP A 495 11.75 -9.50 2.36
C ASP A 495 11.22 -10.76 1.64
N GLN A 496 11.09 -11.89 2.35
CA GLN A 496 10.71 -13.20 1.76
C GLN A 496 9.27 -13.62 2.10
N TRP A 497 8.40 -12.67 2.40
CA TRP A 497 7.06 -12.97 2.92
C TRP A 497 6.16 -13.74 1.97
N ALA A 498 6.29 -13.51 0.67
CA ALA A 498 5.54 -14.27 -0.33
C ALA A 498 5.85 -15.76 -0.24
N PHE A 499 7.07 -16.12 0.17
CA PHE A 499 7.47 -17.50 0.41
C PHE A 499 6.96 -18.03 1.76
N GLN A 500 6.94 -17.20 2.80
CA GLN A 500 6.32 -17.54 4.09
C GLN A 500 4.83 -17.88 3.90
N VAL A 501 4.09 -17.01 3.21
CA VAL A 501 2.68 -17.24 2.86
C VAL A 501 2.54 -18.48 1.99
N ALA A 502 3.37 -18.65 0.95
CA ALA A 502 3.33 -19.83 0.09
C ALA A 502 3.58 -21.15 0.86
N CYS A 503 4.49 -21.16 1.84
CA CYS A 503 4.71 -22.31 2.72
C CYS A 503 3.44 -22.67 3.49
N LEU A 504 2.82 -21.69 4.17
CA LEU A 504 1.61 -21.90 4.98
C LEU A 504 0.40 -22.25 4.12
N GLU A 505 0.24 -21.60 2.96
CA GLU A 505 -0.79 -21.89 1.97
C GLU A 505 -0.71 -23.34 1.47
N VAL A 506 0.48 -23.83 1.14
CA VAL A 506 0.63 -25.24 0.72
C VAL A 506 0.46 -26.18 1.93
N ALA A 507 0.90 -25.78 3.12
CA ALA A 507 0.72 -26.57 4.35
C ALA A 507 -0.76 -26.78 4.68
N VAL A 508 -1.61 -25.73 4.64
CA VAL A 508 -3.05 -25.87 4.89
C VAL A 508 -3.78 -26.69 3.82
N ARG A 509 -3.23 -26.79 2.60
CA ARG A 509 -3.78 -27.68 1.56
C ARG A 509 -3.44 -29.14 1.82
N ILE A 510 -2.24 -29.43 2.30
CA ILE A 510 -1.78 -30.79 2.61
C ILE A 510 -2.46 -31.30 3.88
N ASP A 511 -2.42 -30.50 4.96
CA ASP A 511 -2.92 -30.84 6.29
C ASP A 511 -4.12 -29.94 6.65
N ASN A 512 -5.18 -29.96 5.83
CA ASN A 512 -6.36 -29.09 5.98
C ASN A 512 -7.13 -29.25 7.30
N GLY A 513 -6.89 -30.33 8.05
CA GLY A 513 -7.49 -30.56 9.36
C GLY A 513 -6.78 -29.87 10.53
N ASP A 514 -5.60 -29.28 10.31
CA ASP A 514 -4.82 -28.64 11.37
C ASP A 514 -5.23 -27.17 11.55
N ALA A 515 -6.01 -26.89 12.59
CA ALA A 515 -6.46 -25.55 12.92
C ALA A 515 -5.30 -24.59 13.21
N GLN A 516 -4.18 -25.08 13.75
CA GLN A 516 -3.03 -24.24 14.10
C GLN A 516 -2.37 -23.65 12.86
N VAL A 517 -2.19 -24.45 11.80
CA VAL A 517 -1.60 -23.97 10.53
C VAL A 517 -2.49 -22.90 9.89
N TRP A 518 -3.82 -23.06 9.98
CA TRP A 518 -4.78 -22.05 9.53
C TRP A 518 -4.70 -20.74 10.34
N SER A 519 -4.55 -20.82 11.66
CA SER A 519 -4.32 -19.65 12.51
C SER A 519 -3.00 -18.95 12.16
N GLU A 520 -1.91 -19.69 11.99
CA GLU A 520 -0.61 -19.12 11.59
C GLU A 520 -0.67 -18.45 10.21
N LEU A 521 -1.40 -19.03 9.25
CA LEU A 521 -1.67 -18.39 7.96
C LEU A 521 -2.47 -17.08 8.13
N GLY A 522 -3.49 -17.08 8.98
CA GLY A 522 -4.28 -15.88 9.30
C GLY A 522 -3.44 -14.78 9.92
N TRP A 523 -2.57 -15.11 10.88
CA TRP A 523 -1.64 -14.17 11.50
C TRP A 523 -0.64 -13.61 10.50
N CYS A 524 -0.09 -14.47 9.64
CA CYS A 524 0.79 -14.03 8.56
C CYS A 524 0.10 -12.99 7.67
N TYR A 525 -1.14 -13.26 7.21
CA TYR A 525 -1.90 -12.29 6.43
C TYR A 525 -2.21 -10.99 7.19
N LYS A 526 -2.60 -11.09 8.47
CA LYS A 526 -2.90 -9.92 9.30
C LYS A 526 -1.68 -9.04 9.51
N GLU A 527 -0.54 -9.61 9.91
CA GLU A 527 0.69 -8.84 10.10
C GLU A 527 1.14 -8.16 8.81
N ARG A 528 0.98 -8.83 7.68
CA ARG A 528 1.27 -8.27 6.37
C ARG A 528 0.29 -7.15 6.01
N GLY A 529 -1.00 -7.32 6.34
CA GLY A 529 -1.98 -6.24 6.31
C GLY A 529 -1.56 -5.05 7.18
N ASP A 530 -1.06 -5.28 8.39
CA ASP A 530 -0.62 -4.24 9.33
C ASP A 530 0.61 -3.48 8.80
N ARG A 531 1.54 -4.16 8.13
CA ARG A 531 2.72 -3.54 7.51
C ARG A 531 2.40 -2.85 6.18
N MET A 532 1.47 -3.38 5.40
CA MET A 532 1.21 -2.97 4.01
C MET A 532 -0.11 -2.21 3.79
N GLY A 533 -0.95 -2.04 4.82
CA GLY A 533 -2.22 -1.33 4.71
C GLY A 533 -3.22 -1.92 3.70
N GLY A 534 -3.08 -3.19 3.33
CA GLY A 534 -3.90 -3.82 2.28
C GLY A 534 -5.16 -4.47 2.83
N LEU A 535 -6.35 -3.97 2.45
CA LEU A 535 -7.64 -4.54 2.84
C LEU A 535 -7.76 -6.03 2.46
N GLN A 536 -7.30 -6.39 1.26
CA GLN A 536 -7.36 -7.77 0.76
C GLN A 536 -6.61 -8.76 1.66
N LEU A 537 -5.50 -8.34 2.27
CA LEU A 537 -4.73 -9.21 3.19
C LEU A 537 -5.50 -9.44 4.49
N TYR A 538 -6.18 -8.42 5.02
CA TYR A 538 -7.05 -8.62 6.19
C TYR A 538 -8.25 -9.51 5.86
N GLU A 539 -8.84 -9.40 4.67
CA GLU A 539 -9.92 -10.30 4.22
C GLU A 539 -9.43 -11.74 4.13
N GLU A 540 -8.22 -11.97 3.62
CA GLU A 540 -7.59 -13.29 3.58
C GLU A 540 -7.27 -13.83 4.99
N ALA A 541 -6.85 -12.95 5.92
CA ALA A 541 -6.69 -13.31 7.33
C ALA A 541 -8.01 -13.80 7.94
N VAL A 542 -9.12 -13.07 7.70
CA VAL A 542 -10.46 -13.47 8.17
C VAL A 542 -10.85 -14.84 7.59
N VAL A 543 -10.58 -15.10 6.31
CA VAL A 543 -10.87 -16.40 5.68
C VAL A 543 -10.08 -17.54 6.37
N ALA A 544 -8.80 -17.35 6.61
CA ALA A 544 -7.94 -18.34 7.27
C ALA A 544 -8.38 -18.60 8.72
N PHE A 545 -8.61 -17.55 9.52
CA PHE A 545 -9.09 -17.70 10.90
C PHE A 545 -10.47 -18.33 10.99
N ARG A 546 -11.40 -18.02 10.07
CA ARG A 546 -12.71 -18.70 10.00
C ARG A 546 -12.57 -20.18 9.67
N HIS A 547 -11.56 -20.56 8.87
CA HIS A 547 -11.26 -21.98 8.64
C HIS A 547 -10.76 -22.66 9.92
N ALA A 548 -9.79 -22.07 10.63
CA ALA A 548 -9.33 -22.58 11.92
C ALA A 548 -10.50 -22.76 12.92
N LEU A 549 -11.37 -21.75 13.02
CA LEU A 549 -12.55 -21.78 13.89
C LEU A 549 -13.54 -22.89 13.54
N ARG A 550 -13.70 -23.22 12.24
CA ARG A 550 -14.59 -24.31 11.80
C ARG A 550 -14.06 -25.70 12.17
N LEU A 551 -12.75 -25.85 12.27
CA LEU A 551 -12.10 -27.12 12.65
C LEU A 551 -12.19 -27.40 14.16
N GLN A 552 -12.56 -26.40 14.96
CA GLN A 552 -12.61 -26.47 16.41
C GLN A 552 -14.06 -26.46 16.91
N PRO A 553 -14.65 -27.59 17.31
CA PRO A 553 -16.01 -27.67 17.86
C PRO A 553 -16.18 -26.82 19.13
N ASP A 554 -17.43 -26.56 19.55
CA ASP A 554 -17.74 -25.71 20.72
C ASP A 554 -17.03 -26.11 22.02
N SER A 555 -16.68 -27.39 22.18
CA SER A 555 -15.96 -27.92 23.34
C SER A 555 -14.43 -27.83 23.24
N HIS A 556 -13.88 -27.33 22.14
CA HIS A 556 -12.44 -27.29 21.91
C HIS A 556 -11.79 -26.19 22.77
N PRO A 557 -10.67 -26.48 23.47
CA PRO A 557 -10.03 -25.51 24.36
C PRO A 557 -9.62 -24.21 23.64
N ASP A 558 -9.11 -24.34 22.42
CA ASP A 558 -8.57 -23.19 21.66
C ASP A 558 -9.63 -22.46 20.83
N ARG A 559 -10.92 -22.85 20.93
CA ARG A 559 -11.99 -22.18 20.16
C ARG A 559 -12.13 -20.71 20.52
N ALA A 560 -11.92 -20.37 21.79
CA ALA A 560 -11.95 -18.99 22.25
C ALA A 560 -10.86 -18.15 21.58
N GLU A 561 -9.68 -18.73 21.36
CA GLU A 561 -8.56 -18.08 20.67
C GLU A 561 -8.88 -17.86 19.19
N SER A 562 -9.38 -18.88 18.49
CA SER A 562 -9.80 -18.72 17.09
C SER A 562 -10.92 -17.69 16.91
N LEU A 563 -11.86 -17.58 17.86
CA LEU A 563 -12.90 -16.54 17.83
C LEU A 563 -12.29 -15.15 17.99
N GLU A 564 -11.31 -15.01 18.87
CA GLU A 564 -10.61 -13.74 19.08
C GLU A 564 -9.76 -13.36 17.87
N ASP A 565 -9.07 -14.32 17.24
CA ASP A 565 -8.31 -14.11 16.01
C ASP A 565 -9.21 -13.57 14.88
N VAL A 566 -10.40 -14.17 14.70
CA VAL A 566 -11.41 -13.67 13.76
C VAL A 566 -11.83 -12.24 14.11
N ALA A 567 -12.07 -11.94 15.40
CA ALA A 567 -12.47 -10.60 15.85
C ALA A 567 -11.39 -9.54 15.56
N LEU A 568 -10.11 -9.86 15.80
CA LEU A 568 -8.98 -8.98 15.53
C LEU A 568 -8.80 -8.67 14.03
N ALA A 569 -8.97 -9.68 13.17
CA ALA A 569 -8.89 -9.49 11.73
C ALA A 569 -10.07 -8.63 11.21
N LEU A 570 -11.29 -8.88 11.69
CA LEU A 570 -12.47 -8.08 11.34
C LEU A 570 -12.37 -6.62 11.82
N TRP A 571 -11.81 -6.39 13.01
CA TRP A 571 -11.49 -5.05 13.50
C TRP A 571 -10.50 -4.33 12.58
N SER A 572 -9.50 -5.05 12.06
CA SER A 572 -8.52 -4.51 11.12
C SER A 572 -9.16 -4.16 9.78
N CYS A 573 -10.07 -5.00 9.27
CA CYS A 573 -10.90 -4.67 8.10
C CYS A 573 -11.73 -3.39 8.34
N TYR A 574 -12.43 -3.31 9.47
CA TYR A 574 -13.23 -2.13 9.84
C TYR A 574 -12.40 -0.84 9.85
N ARG A 575 -11.18 -0.90 10.40
CA ARG A 575 -10.29 0.27 10.43
C ARG A 575 -9.92 0.77 9.04
N GLN A 576 -9.86 -0.11 8.03
CA GLN A 576 -9.51 0.25 6.66
C GLN A 576 -10.71 0.70 5.82
N ASN A 577 -11.86 0.03 5.93
CA ASN A 577 -13.01 0.27 5.05
C ASN A 577 -14.22 0.92 5.74
N GLY A 578 -14.21 1.07 7.07
CA GLY A 578 -15.33 1.62 7.85
C GLY A 578 -16.58 0.74 7.92
N SER A 579 -16.49 -0.54 7.54
CA SER A 579 -17.64 -1.46 7.43
C SER A 579 -18.24 -1.80 8.81
N HIS A 580 -19.41 -1.23 9.11
CA HIS A 580 -20.13 -1.52 10.35
C HIS A 580 -20.52 -2.99 10.51
N ASP A 581 -20.66 -3.74 9.42
CA ASP A 581 -20.90 -5.18 9.46
C ASP A 581 -19.69 -5.92 10.05
N SER A 582 -18.48 -5.58 9.62
CA SER A 582 -17.23 -6.13 10.17
C SER A 582 -17.07 -5.79 11.65
N LEU A 583 -17.45 -4.57 12.06
CA LEU A 583 -17.43 -4.17 13.47
C LEU A 583 -18.44 -4.96 14.32
N GLY A 584 -19.67 -5.14 13.82
CA GLY A 584 -20.71 -5.89 14.50
C GLY A 584 -20.35 -7.38 14.68
N GLU A 585 -19.77 -7.98 13.64
CA GLU A 585 -19.29 -9.37 13.70
C GLU A 585 -18.10 -9.51 14.66
N ALA A 586 -17.12 -8.58 14.64
CA ALA A 586 -16.00 -8.59 15.59
C ALA A 586 -16.49 -8.57 17.05
N ILE A 587 -17.48 -7.73 17.37
CA ILE A 587 -18.10 -7.67 18.71
C ILE A 587 -18.74 -9.01 19.09
N SER A 588 -19.46 -9.64 18.16
CA SER A 588 -20.07 -10.96 18.39
C SER A 588 -19.02 -12.03 18.69
N CYS A 589 -17.95 -12.09 17.89
CA CYS A 589 -16.85 -13.04 18.05
C CYS A 589 -16.13 -12.87 19.40
N SER A 590 -15.72 -11.64 19.79
CA SER A 590 -15.07 -11.43 21.08
C SER A 590 -16.01 -11.71 22.28
N ARG A 591 -17.32 -11.43 22.17
CA ARG A 591 -18.28 -11.82 23.21
C ARG A 591 -18.36 -13.33 23.37
N MET A 592 -18.43 -14.07 22.26
CA MET A 592 -18.43 -15.54 22.29
C MET A 592 -17.11 -16.10 22.83
N ALA A 593 -15.96 -15.52 22.46
CA ALA A 593 -14.67 -15.92 23.02
C ALA A 593 -14.67 -15.78 24.55
N LEU A 594 -15.12 -14.64 25.06
CA LEU A 594 -15.18 -14.36 26.50
C LEU A 594 -16.12 -15.27 27.29
N THR A 595 -17.17 -15.85 26.68
CA THR A 595 -18.02 -16.81 27.38
C THR A 595 -17.34 -18.17 27.57
N LEU A 596 -16.41 -18.53 26.68
CA LEU A 596 -15.68 -19.79 26.73
C LEU A 596 -14.49 -19.77 27.71
N ILE A 597 -13.95 -18.58 28.03
CA ILE A 597 -12.75 -18.43 28.87
C ILE A 597 -13.00 -17.61 30.16
N PRO A 598 -13.83 -18.10 31.11
CA PRO A 598 -14.14 -17.35 32.34
C PRO A 598 -12.93 -17.13 33.25
N THR A 599 -11.93 -18.01 33.23
CA THR A 599 -10.78 -17.99 34.17
C THR A 599 -9.41 -17.97 33.47
N HIS A 600 -9.36 -17.65 32.17
CA HIS A 600 -8.12 -17.74 31.40
C HIS A 600 -7.11 -16.63 31.76
N PRO A 601 -5.80 -16.94 31.87
CA PRO A 601 -4.78 -15.94 32.21
C PRO A 601 -4.75 -14.72 31.28
N ASN A 602 -4.97 -14.92 29.98
CA ASN A 602 -4.96 -13.84 28.98
C ASN A 602 -6.34 -13.22 28.75
N ARG A 603 -7.35 -13.51 29.58
CA ARG A 603 -8.71 -12.97 29.43
C ARG A 603 -8.74 -11.44 29.34
N TYR A 604 -7.83 -10.75 30.02
CA TYR A 604 -7.71 -9.29 29.96
C TYR A 604 -7.48 -8.76 28.53
N SER A 605 -6.80 -9.52 27.67
CA SER A 605 -6.54 -9.14 26.28
C SER A 605 -7.83 -9.17 25.44
N TYR A 606 -8.68 -10.17 25.64
CA TYR A 606 -9.95 -10.31 24.92
C TYR A 606 -10.96 -9.26 25.38
N LEU A 607 -10.97 -8.95 26.69
CA LEU A 607 -11.73 -7.83 27.25
C LEU A 607 -11.29 -6.49 26.62
N ASN A 608 -10.00 -6.31 26.37
CA ASN A 608 -9.47 -5.12 25.71
C ASN A 608 -9.93 -5.01 24.25
N THR A 609 -9.86 -6.09 23.46
CA THR A 609 -10.33 -6.11 22.06
C THR A 609 -11.82 -5.81 21.94
N LEU A 610 -12.65 -6.44 22.78
CA LEU A 610 -14.08 -6.17 22.84
C LEU A 610 -14.33 -4.70 23.22
N ALA A 611 -13.64 -4.19 24.25
CA ALA A 611 -13.76 -2.82 24.69
C ALA A 611 -13.40 -1.82 23.57
N LEU A 612 -12.36 -2.06 22.77
CA LEU A 612 -11.99 -1.22 21.63
C LEU A 612 -13.10 -1.17 20.57
N SER A 613 -13.67 -2.32 20.25
CA SER A 613 -14.76 -2.43 19.27
C SER A 613 -16.03 -1.73 19.77
N LEU A 614 -16.37 -1.89 21.05
CA LEU A 614 -17.52 -1.23 21.68
C LEU A 614 -17.33 0.28 21.84
N ILE A 615 -16.13 0.79 22.14
CA ILE A 615 -15.84 2.24 22.16
C ILE A 615 -16.15 2.84 20.79
N GLN A 616 -15.76 2.17 19.72
CA GLN A 616 -16.02 2.66 18.38
C GLN A 616 -17.52 2.62 18.05
N LEU A 617 -18.24 1.59 18.48
CA LEU A 617 -19.69 1.55 18.39
C LEU A 617 -20.33 2.71 19.18
N CYS A 618 -19.92 2.96 20.42
CA CYS A 618 -20.35 4.10 21.25
C CYS A 618 -20.11 5.44 20.54
N ARG A 619 -18.96 5.59 19.87
CA ARG A 619 -18.66 6.81 19.11
C ARG A 619 -19.67 7.02 17.98
N THR A 620 -20.17 5.94 17.37
CA THR A 620 -21.13 6.02 16.26
C THR A 620 -22.58 6.22 16.72
N ASN A 621 -23.01 5.56 17.80
CA ASN A 621 -24.43 5.54 18.22
C ASN A 621 -24.74 6.37 19.49
N GLY A 622 -23.73 6.79 20.26
CA GLY A 622 -23.89 7.54 21.50
C GLY A 622 -24.53 6.76 22.66
N ASP A 623 -24.55 5.43 22.62
CA ASP A 623 -25.25 4.61 23.61
C ASP A 623 -24.50 4.53 24.96
N LEU A 624 -25.07 5.19 25.97
CA LEU A 624 -24.58 5.14 27.35
C LEU A 624 -24.54 3.73 27.96
N ARG A 625 -25.40 2.80 27.51
CA ARG A 625 -25.38 1.42 28.03
C ARG A 625 -24.13 0.68 27.56
N THR A 626 -23.83 0.79 26.27
CA THR A 626 -22.60 0.26 25.68
C THR A 626 -21.36 0.88 26.34
N LEU A 627 -21.37 2.17 26.67
CA LEU A 627 -20.26 2.81 27.40
C LEU A 627 -20.06 2.26 28.81
N ASN A 628 -21.14 1.99 29.55
CA ASN A 628 -21.06 1.35 30.86
C ASN A 628 -20.57 -0.10 30.77
N GLU A 629 -20.92 -0.83 29.71
CA GLU A 629 -20.35 -2.16 29.42
C GLU A 629 -18.83 -2.07 29.26
N VAL A 630 -18.32 -1.11 28.46
CA VAL A 630 -16.88 -0.88 28.30
C VAL A 630 -16.20 -0.63 29.64
N ILE A 631 -16.77 0.21 30.52
CA ILE A 631 -16.21 0.48 31.85
C ILE A 631 -16.11 -0.81 32.68
N SER A 632 -17.15 -1.65 32.65
CA SER A 632 -17.16 -2.93 33.35
C SER A 632 -16.05 -3.86 32.83
N LEU A 633 -15.92 -3.98 31.51
CA LEU A 633 -14.88 -4.80 30.87
C LEU A 633 -13.47 -4.30 31.22
N ARG A 634 -13.26 -2.98 31.21
CA ARG A 634 -11.98 -2.34 31.55
C ARG A 634 -11.61 -2.54 33.02
N ARG A 635 -12.59 -2.47 33.94
CA ARG A 635 -12.40 -2.76 35.37
C ARG A 635 -12.03 -4.22 35.60
N GLU A 636 -12.70 -5.14 34.91
CA GLU A 636 -12.37 -6.56 34.97
C GLU A 636 -10.95 -6.83 34.45
N ALA A 637 -10.59 -6.29 33.29
CA ALA A 637 -9.23 -6.42 32.74
C ALA A 637 -8.16 -5.87 33.70
N LEU A 638 -8.41 -4.71 34.32
CA LEU A 638 -7.50 -4.13 35.31
C LEU A 638 -7.36 -5.00 36.57
N ALA A 639 -8.43 -5.64 37.03
CA ALA A 639 -8.41 -6.53 38.19
C ALA A 639 -7.61 -7.82 37.92
N LEU A 640 -7.61 -8.30 36.67
CA LEU A 640 -6.83 -9.47 36.24
C LEU A 640 -5.32 -9.20 36.15
N CYS A 641 -4.92 -7.93 35.98
CA CYS A 641 -3.52 -7.53 35.84
C CYS A 641 -3.09 -6.59 36.98
N PRO A 642 -2.99 -7.04 38.24
CA PRO A 642 -2.51 -6.18 39.33
C PRO A 642 -1.04 -5.80 39.16
N ALA A 643 -0.60 -4.66 39.72
CA ALA A 643 0.81 -4.28 39.74
C ALA A 643 1.65 -5.38 40.41
N PRO A 644 2.84 -5.75 39.89
CA PRO A 644 3.63 -5.04 38.87
C PRO A 644 3.44 -5.55 37.41
N HIS A 645 2.27 -6.05 37.02
CA HIS A 645 2.02 -6.52 35.66
C HIS A 645 2.39 -5.46 34.59
N PRO A 646 3.08 -5.81 33.49
CA PRO A 646 3.54 -4.85 32.48
C PRO A 646 2.40 -3.96 31.92
N GLU A 647 1.28 -4.61 31.59
CA GLU A 647 0.08 -3.93 31.04
C GLU A 647 -0.71 -3.10 32.06
N HIS A 648 -0.38 -3.15 33.36
CA HIS A 648 -1.19 -2.48 34.40
C HIS A 648 -1.29 -0.98 34.15
N SER A 649 -0.18 -0.33 33.77
CA SER A 649 -0.14 1.11 33.51
C SER A 649 -1.04 1.51 32.32
N MET A 650 -1.06 0.68 31.27
CA MET A 650 -1.89 0.90 30.08
C MET A 650 -3.37 0.69 30.41
N LEU A 651 -3.71 -0.35 31.17
CA LEU A 651 -5.09 -0.61 31.57
C LEU A 651 -5.67 0.48 32.47
N LEU A 652 -4.85 1.08 33.34
CA LEU A 652 -5.23 2.26 34.13
C LEU A 652 -5.59 3.45 33.23
N ASP A 653 -4.72 3.78 32.28
CA ASP A 653 -4.96 4.89 31.34
C ASP A 653 -6.19 4.64 30.47
N ASN A 654 -6.37 3.41 29.97
CA ASN A 654 -7.53 3.06 29.14
C ASN A 654 -8.86 3.14 29.91
N LEU A 655 -8.90 2.72 31.17
CA LEU A 655 -10.09 2.87 32.01
C LEU A 655 -10.38 4.35 32.31
N ALA A 656 -9.33 5.13 32.59
CA ALA A 656 -9.46 6.56 32.87
C ALA A 656 -10.07 7.33 31.68
N VAL A 657 -9.63 7.05 30.45
CA VAL A 657 -10.18 7.67 29.23
C VAL A 657 -11.68 7.39 29.09
N VAL A 658 -12.13 6.16 29.30
CA VAL A 658 -13.55 5.82 29.18
C VAL A 658 -14.40 6.46 30.30
N LEU A 659 -13.83 6.64 31.49
CA LEU A 659 -14.48 7.37 32.58
C LEU A 659 -14.59 8.88 32.30
N GLN A 660 -13.62 9.46 31.57
CA GLN A 660 -13.74 10.82 31.05
C GLN A 660 -14.86 10.90 30.01
N ASP A 661 -14.92 9.97 29.05
CA ASP A 661 -16.00 9.91 28.06
C ASP A 661 -17.38 9.83 28.75
N LEU A 662 -17.49 9.05 29.84
CA LEU A 662 -18.72 8.97 30.64
C LEU A 662 -19.08 10.32 31.25
N HIS A 663 -18.10 10.99 31.86
CA HIS A 663 -18.29 12.33 32.41
C HIS A 663 -18.75 13.31 31.33
N GLU A 664 -18.12 13.32 30.15
CA GLU A 664 -18.51 14.19 29.04
C GLU A 664 -19.95 13.92 28.58
N CYS A 665 -20.41 12.66 28.62
CA CYS A 665 -21.77 12.31 28.22
C CYS A 665 -22.87 12.63 29.26
N ASN A 666 -22.59 12.57 30.57
CA ASN A 666 -23.63 12.69 31.61
C ASN A 666 -23.31 13.62 32.79
N GLY A 667 -22.13 14.26 32.79
CA GLY A 667 -21.69 15.15 33.85
C GLY A 667 -21.26 14.47 35.16
N ASN A 668 -21.04 13.15 35.18
CA ASN A 668 -20.67 12.42 36.39
C ASN A 668 -19.28 12.83 36.89
N ILE A 669 -19.24 13.58 37.99
CA ILE A 669 -18.01 14.09 38.60
C ILE A 669 -17.19 13.02 39.30
N ASP A 670 -17.85 12.01 39.87
CA ASP A 670 -17.15 10.92 40.53
C ASP A 670 -16.34 10.11 39.51
N ALA A 671 -16.87 9.91 38.30
CA ALA A 671 -16.15 9.29 37.19
C ALA A 671 -14.92 10.09 36.77
N LEU A 672 -15.03 11.42 36.69
CA LEU A 672 -13.89 12.30 36.35
C LEU A 672 -12.81 12.27 37.45
N ASN A 673 -13.21 12.30 38.72
CA ASN A 673 -12.28 12.19 39.85
C ASN A 673 -11.57 10.83 39.88
N GLU A 674 -12.30 9.75 39.57
CA GLU A 674 -11.72 8.41 39.40
C GLU A 674 -10.71 8.40 38.24
N ALA A 675 -11.05 8.97 37.09
CA ALA A 675 -10.14 9.08 35.95
C ALA A 675 -8.83 9.81 36.28
N ILE A 676 -8.91 10.95 37.00
CA ILE A 676 -7.73 11.70 37.46
C ILE A 676 -6.86 10.84 38.38
N SER A 677 -7.47 10.11 39.32
CA SER A 677 -6.77 9.20 40.23
C SER A 677 -6.04 8.09 39.46
N LEU A 678 -6.70 7.50 38.46
CA LEU A 678 -6.13 6.45 37.61
C LEU A 678 -4.98 6.97 36.74
N HIS A 679 -5.12 8.14 36.10
CA HIS A 679 -4.05 8.76 35.33
C HIS A 679 -2.83 9.11 36.20
N ARG A 680 -3.03 9.58 37.44
CA ARG A 680 -1.91 9.81 38.38
C ARG A 680 -1.17 8.52 38.69
N ARG A 681 -1.89 7.41 38.89
CA ARG A 681 -1.28 6.09 39.11
C ARG A 681 -0.53 5.58 37.87
N ALA A 682 -1.10 5.74 36.68
CA ALA A 682 -0.44 5.35 35.43
C ALA A 682 0.85 6.16 35.21
N LEU A 683 0.81 7.47 35.44
CA LEU A 683 1.98 8.35 35.35
C LEU A 683 3.09 7.95 36.33
N ALA A 684 2.73 7.58 37.57
CA ALA A 684 3.69 7.13 38.58
C ALA A 684 4.41 5.83 38.19
N LEU A 685 3.77 4.96 37.39
CA LEU A 685 4.34 3.73 36.87
C LEU A 685 5.20 3.93 35.61
N ARG A 686 5.17 5.12 35.02
CA ARG A 686 5.89 5.47 33.79
C ARG A 686 6.80 6.67 34.02
N PRO A 687 7.81 6.59 34.92
CA PRO A 687 8.74 7.70 35.12
C PRO A 687 9.57 7.96 33.85
N SER A 688 10.01 9.21 33.65
CA SER A 688 10.97 9.54 32.59
C SER A 688 12.25 8.69 32.74
N PRO A 689 12.81 8.10 31.66
CA PRO A 689 12.54 8.34 30.23
C PRO A 689 11.60 7.32 29.55
N HIS A 690 10.60 6.77 30.24
CA HIS A 690 9.64 5.81 29.65
C HIS A 690 8.98 6.37 28.38
N LEU A 691 8.87 5.55 27.32
CA LEU A 691 8.38 5.97 26.00
C LEU A 691 6.97 6.60 26.05
N GLU A 692 6.09 6.04 26.87
CA GLU A 692 4.71 6.53 27.03
C GLU A 692 4.54 7.63 28.09
N HIS A 693 5.62 8.09 28.74
CA HIS A 693 5.55 9.12 29.79
C HIS A 693 4.85 10.40 29.30
N SER A 694 5.16 10.84 28.08
CA SER A 694 4.53 12.00 27.45
C SER A 694 3.02 11.84 27.27
N ILE A 695 2.53 10.62 27.03
CA ILE A 695 1.11 10.34 26.81
C ILE A 695 0.37 10.44 28.15
N SER A 696 0.89 9.80 29.21
CA SER A 696 0.28 9.87 30.54
C SER A 696 0.28 11.30 31.11
N LEU A 697 1.32 12.11 30.85
CA LEU A 697 1.31 13.55 31.18
C LEU A 697 0.17 14.29 30.47
N ASN A 698 0.00 14.06 29.17
CA ASN A 698 -1.02 14.73 28.39
C ASN A 698 -2.44 14.34 28.83
N ASN A 699 -2.69 13.04 29.08
CA ASN A 699 -4.01 12.55 29.49
C ASN A 699 -4.41 13.05 30.89
N LEU A 700 -3.47 13.06 31.84
CA LEU A 700 -3.71 13.66 33.16
C LEU A 700 -4.00 15.17 33.05
N GLY A 701 -3.24 15.88 32.23
CA GLY A 701 -3.46 17.31 31.98
C GLY A 701 -4.85 17.58 31.41
N TYR A 702 -5.30 16.76 30.46
CA TYR A 702 -6.65 16.84 29.89
C TYR A 702 -7.72 16.66 30.97
N ALA A 703 -7.57 15.63 31.82
CA ALA A 703 -8.52 15.36 32.91
C ALA A 703 -8.67 16.53 33.89
N LEU A 704 -7.54 17.13 34.29
CA LEU A 704 -7.48 18.25 35.22
C LEU A 704 -8.02 19.54 34.59
N GLN A 705 -7.83 19.71 33.27
CA GLN A 705 -8.47 20.78 32.54
C GLN A 705 -10.00 20.63 32.56
N THR A 706 -10.52 19.43 32.26
CA THR A 706 -11.97 19.16 32.30
C THR A 706 -12.55 19.41 33.70
N LEU A 707 -11.80 19.06 34.76
CA LEU A 707 -12.21 19.35 36.14
C LEU A 707 -12.34 20.87 36.37
N HIS A 708 -11.32 21.64 35.99
CA HIS A 708 -11.35 23.11 36.07
C HIS A 708 -12.54 23.72 35.33
N GLU A 709 -12.84 23.23 34.12
CA GLU A 709 -13.95 23.75 33.31
C GLU A 709 -15.30 23.56 34.00
N ARG A 710 -15.41 22.62 34.96
CA ARG A 710 -16.62 22.39 35.74
C ARG A 710 -16.63 23.09 37.10
N ASP A 711 -15.54 23.06 37.85
CA ASP A 711 -15.51 23.57 39.24
C ASP A 711 -14.95 25.00 39.36
N GLY A 712 -14.27 25.49 38.32
CA GLY A 712 -13.63 26.79 38.28
C GLY A 712 -12.32 26.86 39.07
N GLU A 713 -11.83 25.76 39.63
CA GLU A 713 -10.65 25.75 40.49
C GLU A 713 -9.37 25.96 39.67
N ILE A 714 -8.71 27.09 39.90
CA ILE A 714 -7.51 27.48 39.14
C ILE A 714 -6.32 26.55 39.39
N GLY A 715 -6.30 25.85 40.53
CA GLY A 715 -5.25 24.89 40.90
C GLY A 715 -5.13 23.74 39.88
N ALA A 716 -6.25 23.14 39.50
CA ALA A 716 -6.29 22.06 38.52
C ALA A 716 -5.81 22.52 37.14
N LEU A 717 -6.19 23.74 36.72
CA LEU A 717 -5.74 24.32 35.46
C LEU A 717 -4.22 24.56 35.43
N ASN A 718 -3.66 25.09 36.52
CA ASN A 718 -2.21 25.32 36.61
C ASN A 718 -1.42 24.00 36.56
N GLU A 719 -1.92 22.95 37.22
CA GLU A 719 -1.36 21.60 37.12
C GLU A 719 -1.44 21.07 35.67
N ALA A 720 -2.59 21.21 35.01
CA ALA A 720 -2.77 20.82 33.61
C ALA A 720 -1.78 21.52 32.66
N ILE A 721 -1.61 22.85 32.80
CA ILE A 721 -0.64 23.63 32.01
C ILE A 721 0.79 23.11 32.20
N SER A 722 1.17 22.80 33.44
CA SER A 722 2.49 22.24 33.77
C SER A 722 2.70 20.88 33.08
N LEU A 723 1.71 19.99 33.17
CA LEU A 723 1.75 18.66 32.57
C LEU A 723 1.84 18.70 31.05
N HIS A 724 1.01 19.53 30.38
CA HIS A 724 1.06 19.66 28.92
C HIS A 724 2.38 20.28 28.43
N ARG A 725 2.98 21.21 29.19
CA ARG A 725 4.33 21.71 28.90
C ARG A 725 5.38 20.59 28.98
N GLY A 726 5.29 19.73 29.99
CA GLY A 726 6.15 18.55 30.12
C GLY A 726 6.00 17.58 28.94
N ALA A 727 4.76 17.27 28.55
CA ALA A 727 4.47 16.43 27.38
C ALA A 727 5.04 17.05 26.09
N LEU A 728 4.85 18.36 25.88
CA LEU A 728 5.34 19.06 24.70
C LEU A 728 6.88 19.11 24.64
N ALA A 729 7.55 19.24 25.79
CA ALA A 729 9.02 19.25 25.87
C ALA A 729 9.64 17.91 25.44
N LEU A 730 8.94 16.80 25.67
CA LEU A 730 9.36 15.46 25.23
C LEU A 730 9.12 15.21 23.74
N ARG A 731 8.44 16.12 23.03
CA ARG A 731 8.10 16.01 21.60
C ARG A 731 8.57 17.24 20.83
N PRO A 732 9.90 17.45 20.69
CA PRO A 732 10.45 18.58 19.93
C PRO A 732 9.99 18.53 18.47
N ALA A 733 9.85 19.68 17.82
CA ALA A 733 9.54 19.71 16.39
C ALA A 733 10.71 19.11 15.59
N PRO A 734 10.48 18.24 14.57
CA PRO A 734 9.19 17.77 14.07
C PRO A 734 8.84 16.34 14.55
N HIS A 735 8.22 16.20 15.73
CA HIS A 735 7.74 14.92 16.22
C HIS A 735 6.30 14.64 15.74
N PRO A 736 5.97 13.44 15.18
CA PRO A 736 4.64 13.14 14.62
C PRO A 736 3.49 13.32 15.61
N LEU A 737 3.68 12.87 16.86
CA LEU A 737 2.68 12.99 17.92
C LEU A 737 2.75 14.31 18.73
N ARG A 738 3.30 15.38 18.14
CA ARG A 738 3.36 16.73 18.72
C ARG A 738 2.04 17.53 18.68
N PRO A 739 1.12 17.34 17.71
CA PRO A 739 -0.12 18.11 17.64
C PRO A 739 -0.99 18.02 18.91
N THR A 740 -1.21 16.82 19.46
CA THR A 740 -2.11 16.64 20.61
C THR A 740 -1.68 17.44 21.86
N PRO A 741 -0.42 17.41 22.32
CA PRO A 741 0.02 18.28 23.42
C PRO A 741 -0.07 19.79 23.11
N LEU A 742 0.12 20.21 21.84
CA LEU A 742 -0.05 21.61 21.44
C LEU A 742 -1.50 22.06 21.59
N ILE A 743 -2.44 21.28 21.08
CA ILE A 743 -3.89 21.58 21.14
C ILE A 743 -4.33 21.68 22.60
N ASN A 744 -3.97 20.73 23.43
CA ASN A 744 -4.40 20.70 24.84
C ASN A 744 -3.78 21.83 25.66
N LEU A 745 -2.48 22.13 25.48
CA LEU A 745 -1.85 23.27 26.15
C LEU A 745 -2.48 24.60 25.70
N ALA A 746 -2.74 24.76 24.40
CA ALA A 746 -3.40 25.94 23.88
C ALA A 746 -4.83 26.11 24.46
N ARG A 747 -5.58 25.00 24.56
CA ARG A 747 -6.90 24.98 25.19
C ARG A 747 -6.84 25.41 26.66
N ALA A 748 -5.88 24.89 27.42
CA ALA A 748 -5.68 25.27 28.82
C ALA A 748 -5.27 26.74 28.98
N LEU A 749 -4.42 27.29 28.09
CA LEU A 749 -4.05 28.71 28.07
C LEU A 749 -5.23 29.62 27.72
N ARG A 750 -6.13 29.19 26.83
CA ARG A 750 -7.38 29.89 26.55
C ARG A 750 -8.30 29.89 27.77
N SER A 751 -8.41 28.78 28.50
CA SER A 751 -9.19 28.72 29.75
C SER A 751 -8.58 29.62 30.83
N LEU A 752 -7.25 29.71 30.90
CA LEU A 752 -6.56 30.64 31.81
C LEU A 752 -6.95 32.09 31.50
N HIS A 753 -6.90 32.48 30.22
CA HIS A 753 -7.35 33.80 29.78
C HIS A 753 -8.81 34.09 30.18
N LYS A 754 -9.72 33.12 29.99
CA LYS A 754 -11.13 33.30 30.40
C LYS A 754 -11.28 33.52 31.91
N HIS A 755 -10.40 32.91 32.71
CA HIS A 755 -10.45 33.03 34.17
C HIS A 755 -9.84 34.33 34.69
N ASN A 756 -8.69 34.77 34.17
CA ASN A 756 -7.93 35.90 34.74
C ASN A 756 -7.71 37.10 33.78
N GLY A 757 -8.16 37.01 32.54
CA GLY A 757 -7.97 38.04 31.52
C GLY A 757 -6.55 38.09 30.91
N ASP A 758 -5.69 37.09 31.12
CA ASP A 758 -4.32 37.05 30.58
C ASP A 758 -4.33 37.00 29.05
N ILE A 759 -4.11 38.15 28.42
CA ILE A 759 -4.14 38.32 26.97
C ILE A 759 -2.95 37.60 26.31
N ASP A 760 -1.79 37.55 26.97
CA ASP A 760 -0.60 36.87 26.45
C ASP A 760 -0.82 35.36 26.37
N ALA A 761 -1.55 34.79 27.34
CA ALA A 761 -1.96 33.38 27.30
C ALA A 761 -2.86 33.09 26.09
N LEU A 762 -3.81 33.99 25.77
CA LEU A 762 -4.67 33.85 24.60
C LEU A 762 -3.87 33.91 23.28
N TYR A 763 -2.95 34.86 23.14
CA TYR A 763 -2.11 34.95 21.95
C TYR A 763 -1.21 33.72 21.77
N LYS A 764 -0.65 33.19 22.85
CA LYS A 764 0.09 31.93 22.83
C LYS A 764 -0.80 30.76 22.42
N ALA A 765 -2.02 30.66 22.95
CA ALA A 765 -2.98 29.64 22.56
C ALA A 765 -3.27 29.66 21.04
N ILE A 766 -3.52 30.85 20.48
CA ILE A 766 -3.77 31.00 19.03
C ILE A 766 -2.54 30.60 18.21
N SER A 767 -1.34 31.02 18.61
CA SER A 767 -0.10 30.64 17.94
C SER A 767 0.10 29.13 17.92
N MET A 768 -0.19 28.46 19.05
CA MET A 768 -0.05 27.02 19.18
C MET A 768 -1.12 26.24 18.42
N HIS A 769 -2.37 26.71 18.39
CA HIS A 769 -3.42 26.13 17.55
C HIS A 769 -3.10 26.28 16.05
N ARG A 770 -2.49 27.40 15.64
CA ARG A 770 -1.99 27.57 14.26
C ARG A 770 -0.85 26.61 13.94
N GLU A 771 0.09 26.40 14.86
CA GLU A 771 1.15 25.38 14.72
C GLU A 771 0.53 23.98 14.59
N ALA A 772 -0.40 23.61 15.47
CA ALA A 772 -1.08 22.33 15.41
C ALA A 772 -1.87 22.14 14.10
N LEU A 773 -2.57 23.17 13.62
CA LEU A 773 -3.28 23.12 12.35
C LEU A 773 -2.32 22.96 11.15
N ALA A 774 -1.14 23.59 11.20
CA ALA A 774 -0.11 23.45 10.18
C ALA A 774 0.52 22.04 10.18
N LEU A 775 0.57 21.39 11.34
CA LEU A 775 1.01 19.99 11.47
C LEU A 775 -0.09 18.97 11.09
N CYS A 776 -1.36 19.40 11.00
CA CYS A 776 -2.52 18.57 10.67
C CYS A 776 -3.17 18.99 9.33
N PRO A 777 -2.50 18.82 8.16
CA PRO A 777 -3.10 19.13 6.86
C PRO A 777 -4.32 18.22 6.57
N PRO A 778 -5.29 18.63 5.72
CA PRO A 778 -6.38 17.75 5.31
C PRO A 778 -5.79 16.45 4.73
N PRO A 779 -6.20 15.26 5.21
CA PRO A 779 -7.39 14.87 5.97
C PRO A 779 -6.98 14.35 7.35
N HIS A 780 -5.89 14.88 7.93
CA HIS A 780 -5.34 14.42 9.20
C HIS A 780 -6.48 14.22 10.19
N THR A 781 -6.52 13.05 10.84
CA THR A 781 -7.68 12.65 11.64
C THR A 781 -7.99 13.68 12.71
N GLU A 782 -6.99 14.31 13.33
CA GLU A 782 -7.14 15.36 14.34
C GLU A 782 -7.37 16.78 13.76
N ARG A 783 -7.38 16.97 12.43
CA ARG A 783 -7.54 18.30 11.82
C ARG A 783 -8.85 18.96 12.25
N HIS A 784 -9.92 18.18 12.35
CA HIS A 784 -11.22 18.70 12.79
C HIS A 784 -11.13 19.33 14.19
N GLU A 785 -10.32 18.77 15.08
CA GLU A 785 -10.09 19.29 16.43
C GLU A 785 -9.20 20.54 16.42
N CYS A 786 -8.20 20.61 15.53
CA CYS A 786 -7.42 21.83 15.32
C CYS A 786 -8.29 23.00 14.82
N LEU A 787 -9.17 22.75 13.85
CA LEU A 787 -10.09 23.74 13.28
C LEU A 787 -11.08 24.25 14.34
N ASP A 788 -11.70 23.33 15.08
CA ASP A 788 -12.67 23.62 16.16
C ASP A 788 -12.02 24.51 17.24
N ASN A 789 -10.87 24.09 17.77
CA ASN A 789 -10.22 24.80 18.85
C ASN A 789 -9.59 26.14 18.42
N LEU A 790 -9.08 26.25 17.18
CA LEU A 790 -8.58 27.52 16.66
C LEU A 790 -9.73 28.52 16.50
N ALA A 791 -10.86 28.10 15.91
CA ALA A 791 -12.04 28.95 15.74
C ALA A 791 -12.56 29.49 17.07
N ASP A 792 -12.60 28.67 18.13
CA ASP A 792 -12.99 29.10 19.46
C ASP A 792 -12.01 30.10 20.11
N SER A 793 -10.72 29.95 19.83
CA SER A 793 -9.69 30.86 20.33
C SER A 793 -9.76 32.22 19.63
N LEU A 794 -9.99 32.22 18.32
CA LEU A 794 -10.23 33.43 17.53
C LEU A 794 -11.54 34.12 17.95
N LEU A 795 -12.60 33.37 18.26
CA LEU A 795 -13.83 33.94 18.83
C LEU A 795 -13.58 34.63 20.19
N CYS A 796 -12.73 34.05 21.04
CA CYS A 796 -12.34 34.70 22.30
C CYS A 796 -11.57 35.99 22.05
N GLN A 797 -10.67 36.01 21.06
CA GLN A 797 -9.94 37.21 20.66
C GLN A 797 -10.87 38.30 20.13
N PHE A 798 -11.82 37.95 19.26
CA PHE A 798 -12.84 38.88 18.76
C PHE A 798 -13.65 39.51 19.90
N LYS A 799 -14.07 38.73 20.91
CA LYS A 799 -14.77 39.27 22.09
C LYS A 799 -13.93 40.27 22.88
N GLN A 800 -12.60 40.17 22.82
CA GLN A 800 -11.68 41.09 23.51
C GLN A 800 -11.42 42.38 22.74
N ASN A 801 -11.21 42.31 21.41
CA ASN A 801 -10.73 43.45 20.63
C ASN A 801 -11.67 43.93 19.52
N GLY A 802 -12.77 43.22 19.23
CA GLY A 802 -13.74 43.55 18.17
C GLY A 802 -13.21 43.40 16.74
N ALA A 803 -12.07 42.73 16.53
CA ALA A 803 -11.42 42.60 15.24
C ALA A 803 -12.22 41.69 14.28
N VAL A 804 -12.89 42.29 13.29
CA VAL A 804 -13.80 41.57 12.37
C VAL A 804 -13.06 40.58 11.47
N ASP A 805 -11.81 40.86 11.10
CA ASP A 805 -10.93 39.96 10.33
C ASP A 805 -10.66 38.63 11.05
N VAL A 806 -10.48 38.69 12.37
CA VAL A 806 -10.33 37.49 13.23
C VAL A 806 -11.62 36.67 13.26
N LEU A 807 -12.77 37.34 13.25
CA LEU A 807 -14.08 36.68 13.21
C LEU A 807 -14.33 36.02 11.84
N ASP A 808 -13.93 36.66 10.75
CA ASP A 808 -14.00 36.09 9.39
C ASP A 808 -13.09 34.84 9.26
N GLU A 809 -11.90 34.86 9.86
CA GLU A 809 -11.02 33.67 9.94
C GLU A 809 -11.74 32.52 10.68
N ALA A 810 -12.34 32.78 11.84
CA ALA A 810 -13.08 31.77 12.61
C ALA A 810 -14.26 31.17 11.81
N ILE A 811 -15.00 32.00 11.07
CA ILE A 811 -16.09 31.56 10.18
C ILE A 811 -15.55 30.64 9.07
N SER A 812 -14.42 31.00 8.45
CA SER A 812 -13.79 30.18 7.41
C SER A 812 -13.41 28.79 7.95
N LEU A 813 -12.82 28.73 9.15
CA LEU A 813 -12.44 27.47 9.78
C LEU A 813 -13.66 26.60 10.12
N ARG A 814 -14.75 27.20 10.61
CA ARG A 814 -16.02 26.48 10.89
C ARG A 814 -16.69 25.97 9.62
N ARG A 815 -16.64 26.72 8.52
CA ARG A 815 -17.13 26.25 7.20
C ARG A 815 -16.32 25.05 6.71
N GLU A 816 -14.99 25.09 6.82
CA GLU A 816 -14.14 23.93 6.50
C GLU A 816 -14.50 22.72 7.38
N LEU A 817 -14.69 22.93 8.68
CA LEU A 817 -15.08 21.87 9.60
C LEU A 817 -16.44 21.22 9.26
N LEU A 818 -17.40 22.00 8.74
CA LEU A 818 -18.69 21.48 8.26
C LEU A 818 -18.55 20.65 6.97
N VAL A 819 -17.56 20.93 6.12
CA VAL A 819 -17.25 20.09 4.95
C VAL A 819 -16.71 18.73 5.40
N LEU A 820 -15.92 18.70 6.48
CA LEU A 820 -15.41 17.45 7.07
C LEU A 820 -16.48 16.64 7.81
N ARG A 821 -17.66 17.21 8.09
CA ARG A 821 -18.75 16.57 8.86
C ARG A 821 -20.06 16.64 8.07
N PRO A 822 -20.33 15.68 7.16
CA PRO A 822 -21.53 15.69 6.33
C PRO A 822 -22.83 15.52 7.13
N LEU A 823 -23.97 15.76 6.48
CA LEU A 823 -25.30 15.58 7.05
C LEU A 823 -25.44 14.18 7.67
N GLY A 824 -25.95 14.12 8.90
CA GLY A 824 -26.05 12.89 9.69
C GLY A 824 -24.89 12.62 10.66
N HIS A 825 -23.79 13.38 10.58
CA HIS A 825 -22.70 13.26 11.56
C HIS A 825 -23.16 13.77 12.95
N ARG A 826 -22.96 12.99 14.02
CA ARG A 826 -23.46 13.29 15.38
C ARG A 826 -23.09 14.68 15.91
N CYS A 827 -21.89 15.17 15.58
CA CYS A 827 -21.40 16.47 16.04
C CYS A 827 -21.81 17.63 15.13
N ARG A 828 -22.49 17.38 14.00
CA ARG A 828 -22.80 18.42 13.00
C ARG A 828 -23.71 19.50 13.57
N ALA A 829 -24.75 19.14 14.31
CA ALA A 829 -25.64 20.10 14.96
C ALA A 829 -24.89 21.11 15.85
N ARG A 830 -23.91 20.65 16.63
CA ARG A 830 -23.07 21.53 17.45
C ARG A 830 -22.25 22.53 16.61
N GLU A 831 -21.69 22.06 15.49
CA GLU A 831 -20.89 22.90 14.59
C GLU A 831 -21.74 23.89 13.81
N VAL A 832 -22.92 23.47 13.36
CA VAL A 832 -23.91 24.34 12.72
C VAL A 832 -24.35 25.44 13.68
N ASN A 833 -24.66 25.10 14.92
CA ASN A 833 -25.01 26.09 15.95
C ASN A 833 -23.86 27.07 16.23
N SER A 834 -22.62 26.56 16.28
CA SER A 834 -21.42 27.39 16.47
C SER A 834 -21.19 28.34 15.29
N LEU A 835 -21.38 27.88 14.05
CA LEU A 835 -21.28 28.72 12.86
C LEU A 835 -22.39 29.78 12.82
N VAL A 836 -23.64 29.41 13.13
CA VAL A 836 -24.76 30.37 13.25
C VAL A 836 -24.41 31.48 14.23
N LEU A 837 -23.90 31.12 15.41
CA LEU A 837 -23.47 32.11 16.42
C LEU A 837 -22.40 33.06 15.87
N LEU A 838 -21.40 32.56 15.15
CA LEU A 838 -20.37 33.41 14.54
C LEU A 838 -20.94 34.36 13.48
N LEU A 839 -21.86 33.87 12.64
CA LEU A 839 -22.51 34.67 11.59
C LEU A 839 -23.41 35.76 12.19
N GLU A 840 -24.16 35.46 13.25
CA GLU A 840 -24.96 36.44 13.99
C GLU A 840 -24.06 37.52 14.63
N ARG A 841 -22.93 37.13 15.24
CA ARG A 841 -21.96 38.07 15.80
C ARG A 841 -21.33 38.97 14.74
N ARG A 842 -21.08 38.44 13.54
CA ARG A 842 -20.59 39.22 12.40
C ARG A 842 -21.63 40.26 11.97
N TYR A 843 -22.91 39.87 11.89
CA TYR A 843 -24.01 40.79 11.60
C TYR A 843 -24.14 41.89 12.66
N GLU A 844 -24.06 41.55 13.95
CA GLU A 844 -24.08 42.53 15.04
C GLU A 844 -22.96 43.57 14.93
N ALA A 845 -21.74 43.13 14.56
CA ALA A 845 -20.55 43.98 14.48
C ALA A 845 -20.50 44.84 13.21
N THR A 846 -21.00 44.34 12.08
CA THR A 846 -20.83 44.99 10.76
C THR A 846 -22.12 45.57 10.19
N ARG A 847 -23.29 45.10 10.66
CA ARG A 847 -24.61 45.33 10.04
C ARG A 847 -24.70 44.83 8.59
N ASP A 848 -23.83 43.90 8.20
CA ASP A 848 -23.78 43.28 6.89
C ASP A 848 -24.70 42.05 6.80
N ASP A 849 -25.77 42.15 6.02
CA ASP A 849 -26.83 41.14 5.92
C ASP A 849 -26.54 40.04 4.87
N THR A 850 -25.34 39.99 4.30
CA THR A 850 -24.98 39.05 3.22
C THR A 850 -25.15 37.57 3.59
N ASN A 851 -25.07 37.23 4.88
CA ASN A 851 -25.14 35.84 5.36
C ASN A 851 -26.53 35.47 5.91
N SER A 852 -27.54 36.33 5.79
CA SER A 852 -28.89 36.10 6.35
C SER A 852 -29.53 34.79 5.85
N GLY A 853 -29.45 34.53 4.54
CA GLY A 853 -29.93 33.28 3.95
C GLY A 853 -29.16 32.04 4.38
N GLU A 854 -27.86 32.16 4.68
CA GLU A 854 -27.05 31.06 5.23
C GLU A 854 -27.47 30.76 6.67
N ILE A 855 -27.71 31.79 7.49
CA ILE A 855 -28.21 31.64 8.86
C ILE A 855 -29.57 30.93 8.87
N GLU A 856 -30.52 31.34 8.01
CA GLU A 856 -31.83 30.70 7.91
C GLU A 856 -31.71 29.23 7.49
N GLY A 857 -30.88 28.92 6.49
CA GLY A 857 -30.63 27.54 6.05
C GLY A 857 -30.03 26.66 7.13
N LEU A 858 -29.04 27.16 7.88
CA LEU A 858 -28.41 26.45 8.99
C LEU A 858 -29.35 26.27 10.18
N LYS A 859 -30.20 27.26 10.50
CA LYS A 859 -31.24 27.13 11.53
C LYS A 859 -32.33 26.12 11.15
N ALA A 860 -32.70 26.07 9.87
CA ALA A 860 -33.60 25.05 9.35
C ALA A 860 -32.98 23.65 9.46
N GLU A 861 -31.67 23.50 9.20
CA GLU A 861 -30.95 22.25 9.44
C GLU A 861 -31.01 21.85 10.93
N LEU A 862 -30.78 22.79 11.86
CA LEU A 862 -30.87 22.54 13.30
C LEU A 862 -32.27 22.10 13.74
N ALA A 863 -33.32 22.67 13.15
CA ALA A 863 -34.71 22.32 13.46
C ALA A 863 -35.12 20.93 12.93
N ALA A 864 -34.31 20.32 12.06
CA ALA A 864 -34.55 18.99 11.50
C ALA A 864 -33.87 17.86 12.30
N TYR A 865 -33.00 18.18 13.27
CA TYR A 865 -32.47 17.24 14.27
C TYR A 865 -33.43 17.15 15.46
#